data_AF-A0A958NU66-F1
#
_entry.id   AF-A0A958NU66-F1
#
_cell.length_a   1.000
_cell.length_b   1.000
_cell.length_c   1.000
_cell.angle_alpha   90.00
_cell.angle_beta   90.00
_cell.angle_gamma   90.00
#
_symmetry.space_group_name_H-M   'P 1'
#
loop_
_entity.id
_entity.type
_entity.pdbx_description
1 polymer ?
#
loop_
_entity_poly.entity_id
_entity_poly.type
_entity_poly.pdbx_seq_one_letter_code
_entity_poly.pdbx_strand_id
1 'polypeptide(L)'
;MNRWWLALAFISLSLVLRAQEQEPTAQQAQQQLQQELGISADEAKELDSFLESFYQDELSVDQKTQQMNSQSPKYYAKGKQAGTQVKPTDPLKVNQLVLSQQQQSQLSEAEKQHPLLKTAQAKGTDRFYRWYCDRVLGKRKIGKQQQVYEPFRGINCEEIVKMDRATLQQQGQPSFRATAEANDDVADLTATWIESDEVDRTMDFVEASRKGETKLPLWSDDYWAISGGITSARYAEGFETNTNEENWKKNVTSYSQPGEETGRKASKRLEWTALWDEIGNARGISRLIRPWSPSEKMDISAGDTDFTLTNEQKGEGEAYEKNGEVETWMGICHGWAAGSIMTPPAERAVSVEGAKGVDVRWNPHDIAAMQQLAWANGSTVEYRNGRWVRSESNYVGGRCNLKDARTNRAGRLVNQECFDNNPSTFLLALTNMVGKKGLSFVMDKTFDYEVWNQPVHSYSITFFNPLKKRKRCSKWEDCAVDYNRQFKRKDRFKATRGKRNPRNGRYDDSSIEKIVGFVVSVNYVSESYPTEDGKPSDAVLVRVNYTGDLEIETGKTLPGGGQIEAQNRDKWVAAGGEWHKNAHPDFLWVPRRNSVPVGGADANVQELRYDGKATADLAEGAREGAAEGMPLCKLVQYLTNESLDKQHKHAITPRYVCAFDENIPAEWQ
;
A
#
# COMPACT_ATOMS: atom_id res chain seq x y z
N MET A 1 -16.35 30.29 -7.27
CA MET A 1 -15.15 30.64 -8.06
C MET A 1 -14.06 31.08 -7.12
N ASN A 2 -12.96 30.32 -7.01
CA ASN A 2 -11.85 30.69 -6.14
C ASN A 2 -10.89 31.60 -6.91
N ARG A 3 -11.26 32.88 -7.04
CA ARG A 3 -10.51 33.95 -7.77
C ARG A 3 -9.05 34.11 -7.30
N TRP A 4 -8.72 33.51 -6.16
CA TRP A 4 -7.41 33.50 -5.52
C TRP A 4 -6.31 32.77 -6.31
N TRP A 5 -6.61 31.61 -6.91
CA TRP A 5 -5.60 30.84 -7.64
C TRP A 5 -5.22 31.47 -8.98
N LEU A 6 -6.19 32.13 -9.62
CA LEU A 6 -5.96 32.91 -10.83
C LEU A 6 -5.11 34.14 -10.53
N ALA A 7 -5.35 34.85 -9.42
CA ALA A 7 -4.53 35.99 -9.01
C ALA A 7 -3.08 35.59 -8.69
N LEU A 8 -2.84 34.49 -7.96
CA LEU A 8 -1.49 33.98 -7.68
C LEU A 8 -0.77 33.46 -8.93
N ALA A 9 -1.48 32.76 -9.81
CA ALA A 9 -0.95 32.33 -11.10
C ALA A 9 -0.60 33.53 -11.99
N PHE A 10 -1.39 34.61 -11.93
CA PHE A 10 -1.11 35.85 -12.67
C PHE A 10 0.03 36.67 -12.07
N ILE A 11 0.16 36.75 -10.75
CA ILE A 11 1.31 37.35 -10.06
C ILE A 11 2.58 36.62 -10.49
N SER A 12 2.54 35.29 -10.50
CA SER A 12 3.64 34.41 -10.96
C SER A 12 3.94 34.57 -12.45
N LEU A 13 2.92 34.75 -13.29
CA LEU A 13 3.09 34.97 -14.73
C LEU A 13 3.62 36.37 -15.05
N SER A 14 3.18 37.39 -14.30
CA SER A 14 3.64 38.78 -14.41
C SER A 14 5.10 38.90 -13.96
N LEU A 15 5.47 38.21 -12.88
CA LEU A 15 6.85 37.98 -12.42
C LEU A 15 7.74 37.36 -13.51
N VAL A 16 7.21 36.41 -14.28
CA VAL A 16 7.93 35.70 -15.37
C VAL A 16 8.02 36.53 -16.65
N LEU A 17 6.98 37.30 -17.00
CA LEU A 17 6.93 38.10 -18.23
C LEU A 17 7.77 39.39 -18.12
N ARG A 18 7.79 40.06 -16.96
CA ARG A 18 8.64 41.25 -16.74
C ARG A 18 10.14 40.92 -16.71
N ALA A 19 10.52 39.67 -16.46
CA ALA A 19 11.90 39.18 -16.54
C ALA A 19 12.41 38.91 -17.98
N GLN A 20 11.66 39.27 -19.02
CA GLN A 20 12.03 39.05 -20.44
C GLN A 20 12.26 40.32 -21.29
N GLU A 21 12.38 41.52 -20.71
CA GLU A 21 12.74 42.78 -21.44
C GLU A 21 11.88 43.13 -22.68
N GLN A 22 10.67 42.59 -22.79
CA GLN A 22 9.65 43.12 -23.70
C GLN A 22 8.39 43.40 -22.89
N GLU A 23 8.25 44.65 -22.45
CA GLU A 23 7.10 45.10 -21.65
C GLU A 23 5.82 45.16 -22.51
N PRO A 24 4.72 44.52 -22.10
CA PRO A 24 3.40 45.04 -22.43
C PRO A 24 3.21 46.35 -21.66
N THR A 25 2.63 47.36 -22.31
CA THR A 25 2.39 48.66 -21.66
C THR A 25 1.49 48.49 -20.44
N ALA A 26 1.69 49.28 -19.37
CA ALA A 26 0.89 49.20 -18.13
C ALA A 26 -0.63 49.22 -18.38
N GLN A 27 -1.06 49.90 -19.45
CA GLN A 27 -2.45 49.95 -19.90
C GLN A 27 -2.98 48.60 -20.40
N GLN A 28 -2.15 47.80 -21.08
CA GLN A 28 -2.52 46.46 -21.56
C GLN A 28 -2.60 45.46 -20.41
N ALA A 29 -1.67 45.52 -19.46
CA ALA A 29 -1.71 44.69 -18.26
C ALA A 29 -2.96 44.99 -17.41
N GLN A 30 -3.32 46.26 -17.26
CA GLN A 30 -4.51 46.68 -16.52
C GLN A 30 -5.82 46.27 -17.20
N GLN A 31 -5.92 46.37 -18.53
CA GLN A 31 -7.10 45.88 -19.27
C GLN A 31 -7.25 44.36 -19.14
N GLN A 32 -6.15 43.62 -19.18
CA GLN A 32 -6.17 42.17 -19.05
C GLN A 32 -6.57 41.72 -17.63
N LEU A 33 -6.09 42.43 -16.60
CA LEU A 33 -6.50 42.21 -15.20
C LEU A 33 -7.99 42.45 -14.99
N GLN A 34 -8.54 43.53 -15.57
CA GLN A 34 -9.98 43.84 -15.48
C GLN A 34 -10.83 42.74 -16.15
N GLN A 35 -10.43 42.31 -17.35
CA GLN A 35 -11.19 41.37 -18.16
C GLN A 35 -11.21 39.95 -17.57
N GLU A 36 -10.08 39.51 -16.98
CA GLU A 36 -9.94 38.13 -16.49
C GLU A 36 -10.36 37.95 -15.02
N LEU A 37 -10.19 38.96 -14.17
CA LEU A 37 -10.58 38.89 -12.75
C LEU A 37 -11.99 39.46 -12.48
N GLY A 38 -12.56 40.19 -13.45
CA GLY A 38 -13.86 40.85 -13.31
C GLY A 38 -13.86 41.89 -12.18
N ILE A 39 -12.75 42.64 -12.07
CA ILE A 39 -12.54 43.74 -11.12
C ILE A 39 -12.60 45.07 -11.87
N SER A 40 -12.93 46.15 -11.16
CA SER A 40 -13.03 47.49 -11.75
C SER A 40 -11.65 48.01 -12.17
N ALA A 41 -11.66 49.05 -13.03
CA ALA A 41 -10.43 49.65 -13.51
C ALA A 41 -9.58 50.29 -12.39
N ASP A 42 -10.25 50.85 -11.39
CA ASP A 42 -9.58 51.44 -10.23
C ASP A 42 -8.96 50.36 -9.32
N GLU A 43 -9.65 49.22 -9.12
CA GLU A 43 -9.10 48.07 -8.38
C GLU A 43 -7.92 47.43 -9.12
N ALA A 44 -7.99 47.32 -10.44
CA ALA A 44 -6.89 46.81 -11.25
C ALA A 44 -5.66 47.74 -11.21
N LYS A 45 -5.89 49.06 -11.18
CA LYS A 45 -4.83 50.07 -11.08
C LYS A 45 -4.20 50.13 -9.69
N GLU A 46 -4.99 49.94 -8.63
CA GLU A 46 -4.52 49.83 -7.25
C GLU A 46 -3.68 48.56 -7.06
N LEU A 47 -4.11 47.44 -7.65
CA LEU A 47 -3.38 46.17 -7.62
C LEU A 47 -2.05 46.27 -8.39
N ASP A 48 -2.05 46.88 -9.58
CA ASP A 48 -0.83 47.09 -10.37
C ASP A 48 0.16 48.04 -9.65
N SER A 49 -0.35 49.11 -9.02
CA SER A 49 0.48 50.03 -8.21
C SER A 49 1.03 49.37 -6.94
N PHE A 50 0.25 48.49 -6.30
CA PHE A 50 0.71 47.68 -5.17
C PHE A 50 1.86 46.76 -5.59
N LEU A 51 1.71 46.07 -6.72
CA LEU A 51 2.74 45.19 -7.27
C LEU A 51 4.02 45.97 -7.59
N GLU A 52 3.93 47.13 -8.24
CA GLU A 52 5.06 48.03 -8.49
C GLU A 52 5.80 48.45 -7.21
N SER A 53 5.05 48.80 -6.15
CA SER A 53 5.66 49.17 -4.87
C SER A 53 6.44 48.02 -4.22
N PHE A 54 6.07 46.77 -4.51
CA PHE A 54 6.72 45.56 -4.02
C PHE A 54 8.10 45.32 -4.66
N TYR A 55 8.33 45.87 -5.86
CA TYR A 55 9.57 45.72 -6.64
C TYR A 55 10.60 46.83 -6.40
N GLN A 56 10.24 47.91 -5.71
CA GLN A 56 11.22 48.92 -5.34
C GLN A 56 12.27 48.28 -4.40
N ASP A 57 13.55 48.42 -4.74
CA ASP A 57 14.70 47.76 -4.09
C ASP A 57 15.00 48.30 -2.67
N GLU A 58 14.29 49.33 -2.23
CA GLU A 58 14.57 50.04 -0.96
C GLU A 58 13.85 49.45 0.27
N LEU A 59 12.86 48.56 0.09
CA LEU A 59 12.11 47.98 1.21
C LEU A 59 12.74 46.68 1.70
N SER A 60 12.92 46.55 3.02
CA SER A 60 13.38 45.30 3.65
C SER A 60 12.31 44.20 3.58
N VAL A 61 12.74 42.94 3.71
CA VAL A 61 11.83 41.76 3.69
C VAL A 61 10.71 41.89 4.74
N ASP A 62 11.03 42.44 5.91
CA ASP A 62 10.07 42.67 6.98
C ASP A 62 9.03 43.74 6.60
N GLN A 63 9.46 44.81 5.92
CA GLN A 63 8.59 45.89 5.45
C GLN A 63 7.65 45.40 4.34
N LYS A 64 8.16 44.62 3.38
CA LYS A 64 7.36 43.99 2.31
C LYS A 64 6.32 43.04 2.90
N THR A 65 6.70 42.27 3.92
CA THR A 65 5.81 41.33 4.62
C THR A 65 4.72 42.05 5.42
N GLN A 66 5.05 43.15 6.12
CA GLN A 66 4.06 43.98 6.81
C GLN A 66 3.09 44.68 5.85
N GLN A 67 3.59 45.15 4.70
CA GLN A 67 2.77 45.79 3.68
C GLN A 67 1.80 44.78 3.04
N MET A 68 2.25 43.55 2.79
CA MET A 68 1.40 42.47 2.30
C MET A 68 0.32 42.12 3.32
N ASN A 69 0.67 41.88 4.58
CA ASN A 69 -0.29 41.54 5.63
C ASN A 69 -1.33 42.65 5.92
N SER A 70 -1.00 43.93 5.69
CA SER A 70 -1.91 45.05 5.96
C SER A 70 -2.89 45.34 4.83
N GLN A 71 -2.54 45.07 3.58
CA GLN A 71 -3.40 45.29 2.41
C GLN A 71 -4.21 44.04 2.03
N SER A 72 -3.72 42.85 2.38
CA SER A 72 -4.37 41.56 2.08
C SER A 72 -5.85 41.50 2.51
N PRO A 73 -6.23 41.93 3.74
CA PRO A 73 -7.62 41.92 4.23
C PRO A 73 -8.67 42.54 3.29
N LYS A 74 -8.29 43.57 2.52
CA LYS A 74 -9.22 44.27 1.61
C LYS A 74 -9.69 43.44 0.43
N TYR A 75 -8.93 42.42 0.03
CA TYR A 75 -9.23 41.57 -1.13
C TYR A 75 -9.85 40.21 -0.74
N TYR A 76 -10.07 39.96 0.56
CA TYR A 76 -10.72 38.76 1.09
C TYR A 76 -12.17 39.04 1.50
N ALA A 77 -13.07 39.19 0.52
CA ALA A 77 -14.49 39.16 0.84
C ALA A 77 -14.97 37.70 1.04
N LYS A 78 -15.22 37.34 2.31
CA LYS A 78 -16.00 36.20 2.85
C LYS A 78 -15.47 34.78 2.62
N GLY A 79 -14.80 34.26 3.64
CA GLY A 79 -14.65 32.83 3.91
C GLY A 79 -13.80 32.61 5.17
N LYS A 80 -14.34 31.96 6.20
CA LYS A 80 -13.70 31.72 7.50
C LYS A 80 -12.48 30.78 7.36
N GLN A 81 -11.35 31.30 6.91
CA GLN A 81 -10.00 30.79 7.14
C GLN A 81 -8.99 31.82 6.62
N ALA A 82 -9.05 33.04 7.15
CA ALA A 82 -8.02 34.05 6.94
C ALA A 82 -7.29 34.27 8.27
N GLY A 83 -6.26 33.47 8.51
CA GLY A 83 -5.56 33.43 9.80
C GLY A 83 -4.06 33.15 9.72
N THR A 84 -3.43 33.23 8.55
CA THR A 84 -1.97 33.16 8.45
C THR A 84 -1.41 34.53 8.12
N GLN A 85 -1.11 35.30 9.17
CA GLN A 85 -0.15 36.42 9.04
C GLN A 85 1.17 35.84 8.53
N VAL A 86 1.67 36.34 7.41
CA VAL A 86 3.00 35.97 6.91
C VAL A 86 4.02 36.52 7.90
N LYS A 87 4.80 35.65 8.55
CA LYS A 87 5.78 36.08 9.56
C LYS A 87 7.03 36.63 8.87
N PRO A 88 7.71 37.64 9.46
CA PRO A 88 8.82 38.36 8.80
C PRO A 88 10.00 37.46 8.39
N THR A 89 10.15 36.29 9.01
CA THR A 89 11.29 35.37 8.81
C THR A 89 11.02 34.19 7.87
N ASP A 90 9.83 34.06 7.29
CA ASP A 90 9.54 32.95 6.36
C ASP A 90 9.78 33.42 4.91
N PRO A 91 10.91 33.04 4.26
CA PRO A 91 10.95 33.12 2.81
C PRO A 91 9.84 32.21 2.26
N LEU A 92 8.99 32.74 1.39
CA LEU A 92 7.92 32.01 0.70
C LEU A 92 8.44 30.65 0.24
N LYS A 93 7.97 29.58 0.88
CA LYS A 93 8.42 28.23 0.56
C LYS A 93 7.92 27.91 -0.86
N VAL A 94 8.82 27.44 -1.74
CA VAL A 94 8.56 27.26 -3.18
C VAL A 94 7.36 26.35 -3.49
N ASN A 95 7.02 25.44 -2.58
CA ASN A 95 5.81 24.62 -2.63
C ASN A 95 4.49 25.40 -2.44
N GLN A 96 4.54 26.69 -2.10
CA GLN A 96 3.37 27.58 -2.13
C GLN A 96 3.18 28.27 -3.49
N LEU A 97 4.17 28.19 -4.39
CA LEU A 97 4.12 28.76 -5.74
C LEU A 97 3.87 27.70 -6.84
N VAL A 98 3.93 26.41 -6.50
CA VAL A 98 3.60 25.30 -7.39
C VAL A 98 2.61 24.39 -6.67
N LEU A 99 1.42 24.20 -7.26
CA LEU A 99 0.37 23.36 -6.71
C LEU A 99 0.84 21.92 -6.49
N SER A 100 0.69 21.39 -5.28
CA SER A 100 0.93 19.97 -4.97
C SER A 100 -0.09 19.06 -5.68
N GLN A 101 0.17 17.75 -5.78
CA GLN A 101 -0.77 16.81 -6.40
C GLN A 101 -2.15 16.80 -5.71
N GLN A 102 -2.17 16.92 -4.38
CA GLN A 102 -3.38 17.04 -3.57
C GLN A 102 -4.14 18.37 -3.81
N GLN A 103 -3.44 19.44 -4.21
CA GLN A 103 -4.08 20.71 -4.59
C GLN A 103 -4.55 20.71 -6.04
N GLN A 104 -3.89 19.95 -6.92
CA GLN A 104 -4.30 19.76 -8.31
C GLN A 104 -5.56 18.90 -8.42
N SER A 105 -5.77 17.93 -7.54
CA SER A 105 -6.99 17.11 -7.51
C SER A 105 -8.25 17.91 -7.17
N GLN A 106 -8.11 19.08 -6.55
CA GLN A 106 -9.20 20.00 -6.24
C GLN A 106 -9.56 20.96 -7.38
N LEU A 107 -8.80 20.95 -8.49
CA LEU A 107 -9.10 21.73 -9.69
C LEU A 107 -10.05 20.96 -10.61
N SER A 108 -10.99 21.68 -11.24
CA SER A 108 -11.78 21.13 -12.32
C SER A 108 -10.92 20.83 -13.55
N GLU A 109 -11.42 19.96 -14.42
CA GLU A 109 -10.62 19.49 -15.55
C GLU A 109 -10.31 20.57 -16.59
N ALA A 110 -11.16 21.60 -16.69
CA ALA A 110 -10.87 22.81 -17.46
C ALA A 110 -9.75 23.67 -16.84
N GLU A 111 -9.66 23.72 -15.50
CA GLU A 111 -8.62 24.45 -14.77
C GLU A 111 -7.26 23.75 -14.85
N LYS A 112 -7.22 22.41 -14.78
CA LYS A 112 -5.98 21.63 -15.01
C LYS A 112 -5.44 21.76 -16.43
N GLN A 113 -6.33 21.95 -17.39
CA GLN A 113 -5.99 22.12 -18.81
C GLN A 113 -5.59 23.57 -19.14
N HIS A 114 -5.69 24.51 -18.18
CA HIS A 114 -5.51 25.94 -18.44
C HIS A 114 -4.08 26.27 -18.93
N PRO A 115 -3.91 26.92 -20.10
CA PRO A 115 -2.60 27.13 -20.73
C PRO A 115 -1.61 27.90 -19.85
N LEU A 116 -2.10 28.84 -19.04
CA LEU A 116 -1.26 29.64 -18.13
C LEU A 116 -0.75 28.83 -16.94
N LEU A 117 -1.56 27.91 -16.39
CA LEU A 117 -1.15 27.04 -15.29
C LEU A 117 -0.08 26.05 -15.76
N LYS A 118 -0.29 25.44 -16.93
CA LYS A 118 0.71 24.59 -17.59
C LYS A 118 2.01 25.34 -17.89
N THR A 119 1.92 26.60 -18.32
CA THR A 119 3.10 27.42 -18.62
C THR A 119 3.85 27.86 -17.35
N ALA A 120 3.14 28.21 -16.27
CA ALA A 120 3.73 28.57 -14.98
C ALA A 120 4.46 27.38 -14.34
N GLN A 121 3.84 26.19 -14.36
CA GLN A 121 4.44 24.96 -13.86
C GLN A 121 5.68 24.54 -14.67
N ALA A 122 5.65 24.71 -16.00
CA ALA A 122 6.77 24.37 -16.87
C ALA A 122 7.95 25.36 -16.82
N LYS A 123 7.70 26.64 -16.47
CA LYS A 123 8.73 27.70 -16.44
C LYS A 123 9.31 27.98 -15.05
N GLY A 124 8.68 27.49 -13.98
CA GLY A 124 9.09 27.73 -12.58
C GLY A 124 10.40 27.04 -12.14
N THR A 125 11.08 26.29 -13.00
CA THR A 125 12.14 25.36 -12.55
C THR A 125 13.59 25.78 -12.77
N ASP A 126 13.91 26.70 -13.69
CA ASP A 126 15.33 27.01 -13.97
C ASP A 126 15.69 28.49 -13.78
N ARG A 127 14.87 29.43 -14.29
CA ARG A 127 15.20 30.86 -14.25
C ARG A 127 14.83 31.50 -12.90
N PHE A 128 13.75 31.03 -12.29
CA PHE A 128 13.31 31.45 -10.96
C PHE A 128 14.31 31.05 -9.88
N TYR A 129 14.84 29.82 -9.92
CA TYR A 129 15.87 29.37 -8.97
C TYR A 129 17.18 30.16 -9.11
N ARG A 130 17.60 30.53 -10.33
CA ARG A 130 18.76 31.41 -10.54
C ARG A 130 18.54 32.80 -9.96
N TRP A 131 17.38 33.42 -10.21
CA TRP A 131 17.04 34.72 -9.65
C TRP A 131 16.94 34.70 -8.12
N TYR A 132 16.30 33.68 -7.55
CA TYR A 132 16.15 33.51 -6.10
C TYR A 132 17.50 33.33 -5.40
N CYS A 133 18.42 32.56 -5.99
CA CYS A 133 19.79 32.42 -5.49
C CYS A 133 20.61 33.73 -5.58
N ASP A 134 20.50 34.48 -6.68
CA ASP A 134 21.28 35.71 -6.89
C ASP A 134 20.76 36.91 -6.08
N ARG A 135 19.43 37.03 -5.91
CA ARG A 135 18.79 38.24 -5.38
C ARG A 135 18.22 38.10 -3.97
N VAL A 136 17.81 36.90 -3.55
CA VAL A 136 17.18 36.69 -2.23
C VAL A 136 18.16 36.10 -1.21
N LEU A 137 18.96 35.10 -1.60
CA LEU A 137 19.89 34.42 -0.68
C LEU A 137 21.27 35.09 -0.56
N GLY A 138 21.58 36.04 -1.45
CA GLY A 138 22.70 36.97 -1.31
C GLY A 138 24.06 36.32 -0.98
N LYS A 139 24.54 35.38 -1.80
CA LYS A 139 25.90 34.77 -1.78
C LYS A 139 26.47 34.33 -0.41
N ARG A 140 25.68 34.16 0.66
CA ARG A 140 26.19 33.72 1.97
C ARG A 140 26.00 32.21 2.15
N LYS A 141 27.05 31.53 2.63
CA LYS A 141 26.99 30.11 3.03
C LYS A 141 25.93 29.93 4.12
N ILE A 142 25.03 28.97 3.92
CA ILE A 142 24.00 28.61 4.89
C ILE A 142 24.68 27.99 6.13
N GLY A 143 24.58 28.66 7.27
CA GLY A 143 25.18 28.23 8.54
C GLY A 143 24.36 27.18 9.28
N LYS A 144 25.03 26.39 10.14
CA LYS A 144 24.53 25.17 10.81
C LYS A 144 23.28 25.33 11.72
N GLN A 145 22.77 26.53 11.98
CA GLN A 145 21.76 26.78 13.02
C GLN A 145 20.35 27.17 12.54
N GLN A 146 20.04 27.17 11.25
CA GLN A 146 18.65 27.31 10.78
C GLN A 146 18.08 25.94 10.37
N GLN A 147 16.88 25.61 10.85
CA GLN A 147 16.11 24.43 10.44
C GLN A 147 15.77 24.52 8.95
N VAL A 148 16.66 23.98 8.11
CA VAL A 148 16.46 23.77 6.68
C VAL A 148 16.35 22.27 6.45
N TYR A 149 15.47 21.88 5.51
CA TYR A 149 15.30 20.51 5.01
C TYR A 149 16.68 19.88 4.73
N GLU A 150 16.90 18.65 5.20
CA GLU A 150 18.19 17.91 5.18
C GLU A 150 18.98 17.89 3.83
N PRO A 151 18.38 17.88 2.62
CA PRO A 151 19.17 17.66 1.40
C PRO A 151 20.05 18.84 0.95
N PHE A 152 19.99 20.01 1.60
CA PHE A 152 20.73 21.20 1.19
C PHE A 152 21.72 21.72 2.24
N ARG A 153 21.99 20.92 3.29
CA ARG A 153 22.91 21.29 4.36
C ARG A 153 24.35 21.29 3.82
N GLY A 154 24.95 22.48 3.72
CA GLY A 154 26.37 22.65 3.37
C GLY A 154 26.70 22.87 1.89
N ILE A 155 25.70 22.93 1.00
CA ILE A 155 25.92 23.16 -0.44
C ILE A 155 25.83 24.65 -0.76
N ASN A 156 26.82 25.20 -1.48
CA ASN A 156 26.80 26.60 -1.92
C ASN A 156 25.94 26.76 -3.19
N CYS A 157 25.24 27.90 -3.36
CA CYS A 157 24.52 28.25 -4.58
C CYS A 157 25.37 28.14 -5.86
N GLU A 158 26.68 28.41 -5.78
CA GLU A 158 27.59 28.18 -6.92
C GLU A 158 27.72 26.70 -7.32
N GLU A 159 27.62 25.76 -6.38
CA GLU A 159 27.70 24.31 -6.67
C GLU A 159 26.42 23.79 -7.31
N ILE A 160 25.26 24.38 -6.97
CA ILE A 160 23.96 24.08 -7.58
C ILE A 160 23.94 24.55 -9.05
N VAL A 161 24.52 25.71 -9.33
CA VAL A 161 24.59 26.28 -10.69
C VAL A 161 25.69 25.63 -11.55
N LYS A 162 26.77 25.14 -10.92
CA LYS A 162 27.90 24.44 -11.60
C LYS A 162 27.67 22.94 -11.81
N MET A 163 26.49 22.40 -11.52
CA MET A 163 26.06 21.08 -12.00
C MET A 163 25.81 21.12 -13.52
N ASP A 164 26.86 21.41 -14.30
CA ASP A 164 26.85 21.46 -15.75
C ASP A 164 27.20 20.10 -16.36
N ARG A 165 26.57 19.83 -17.51
CA ARG A 165 26.42 18.61 -18.34
C ARG A 165 27.45 17.47 -18.28
N ALA A 166 28.69 17.69 -17.89
CA ALA A 166 29.75 16.67 -17.91
C ALA A 166 29.64 15.66 -16.75
N THR A 167 29.27 16.12 -15.55
CA THR A 167 29.08 15.23 -14.39
C THR A 167 27.81 14.39 -14.51
N LEU A 168 26.78 14.92 -15.19
CA LEU A 168 25.56 14.18 -15.55
C LEU A 168 25.80 13.07 -16.58
N GLN A 169 26.88 13.13 -17.37
CA GLN A 169 27.25 12.08 -18.32
C GLN A 169 28.14 10.99 -17.72
N GLN A 170 28.96 11.30 -16.71
CA GLN A 170 29.87 10.31 -16.09
C GLN A 170 29.37 9.73 -14.76
N GLN A 171 28.41 10.36 -14.07
CA GLN A 171 27.66 9.73 -12.97
C GLN A 171 26.34 9.08 -13.45
N GLY A 172 26.18 8.94 -14.78
CA GLY A 172 25.12 8.18 -15.43
C GLY A 172 25.35 6.66 -15.41
N GLN A 173 25.38 6.06 -14.21
CA GLN A 173 25.01 4.66 -14.05
C GLN A 173 23.84 4.57 -13.08
N PRO A 174 22.63 4.89 -13.54
CA PRO A 174 21.42 4.52 -12.82
C PRO A 174 21.35 2.99 -12.72
N SER A 175 21.18 2.47 -11.50
CA SER A 175 20.83 1.07 -11.30
C SER A 175 19.37 0.89 -11.68
N PHE A 176 19.13 0.15 -12.74
CA PHE A 176 17.84 -0.47 -12.98
C PHE A 176 18.16 -1.96 -13.04
N ARG A 177 17.62 -2.78 -12.16
CA ARG A 177 17.94 -4.22 -12.22
C ARG A 177 17.15 -4.93 -13.31
N ALA A 178 17.77 -5.95 -13.88
CA ALA A 178 17.12 -7.06 -14.57
C ALA A 178 17.38 -8.42 -13.91
N THR A 179 18.24 -8.51 -12.90
CA THR A 179 18.66 -9.80 -12.35
C THR A 179 18.01 -10.19 -11.06
N ALA A 180 17.71 -11.49 -10.99
CA ALA A 180 17.33 -12.13 -9.76
C ALA A 180 18.52 -12.08 -8.79
N GLU A 181 18.33 -11.34 -7.72
CA GLU A 181 19.21 -11.21 -6.58
C GLU A 181 19.11 -12.39 -5.62
N ALA A 182 19.87 -12.34 -4.52
CA ALA A 182 19.78 -13.36 -3.48
C ALA A 182 18.37 -13.46 -2.87
N ASN A 183 17.58 -12.38 -2.91
CA ASN A 183 16.18 -12.35 -2.49
C ASN A 183 15.19 -12.60 -3.64
N ASP A 184 15.65 -13.04 -4.83
CA ASP A 184 14.79 -13.36 -5.97
C ASP A 184 14.81 -14.86 -6.34
N ASP A 185 15.26 -15.76 -5.45
CA ASP A 185 15.16 -17.19 -5.72
C ASP A 185 13.73 -17.68 -5.45
N VAL A 186 13.08 -18.20 -6.49
CA VAL A 186 11.76 -18.82 -6.36
C VAL A 186 11.75 -19.97 -5.34
N ALA A 187 12.89 -20.63 -5.09
CA ALA A 187 12.98 -21.66 -4.05
C ALA A 187 12.72 -21.11 -2.64
N ASP A 188 13.07 -19.86 -2.36
CA ASP A 188 12.82 -19.23 -1.07
C ASP A 188 11.32 -19.03 -0.86
N LEU A 189 10.59 -18.60 -1.91
CA LEU A 189 9.13 -18.49 -1.88
C LEU A 189 8.47 -19.87 -1.72
N THR A 190 8.95 -20.88 -2.45
CA THR A 190 8.31 -22.21 -2.49
C THR A 190 8.70 -23.11 -1.31
N ALA A 191 9.65 -22.70 -0.46
CA ALA A 191 10.18 -23.51 0.63
C ALA A 191 9.05 -24.11 1.50
N THR A 192 9.21 -25.32 2.04
CA THR A 192 8.16 -26.07 2.78
C THR A 192 6.93 -26.51 1.97
N TRP A 193 6.63 -25.87 0.84
CA TRP A 193 5.53 -26.23 -0.06
C TRP A 193 6.00 -27.11 -1.22
N ILE A 194 7.23 -26.88 -1.69
CA ILE A 194 7.90 -27.60 -2.76
C ILE A 194 9.35 -27.85 -2.31
N GLU A 195 9.79 -29.11 -2.41
CA GLU A 195 11.20 -29.43 -2.18
C GLU A 195 12.08 -28.69 -3.19
N SER A 196 13.26 -28.24 -2.77
CA SER A 196 14.08 -27.32 -3.57
C SER A 196 14.53 -27.91 -4.92
N ASP A 197 14.70 -29.23 -4.98
CA ASP A 197 15.01 -30.03 -6.17
C ASP A 197 13.79 -30.27 -7.09
N GLU A 198 12.58 -30.07 -6.57
CA GLU A 198 11.35 -30.12 -7.37
C GLU A 198 11.01 -28.77 -8.04
N VAL A 199 11.75 -27.69 -7.76
CA VAL A 199 11.45 -26.38 -8.35
C VAL A 199 11.97 -26.31 -9.79
N ASP A 200 11.05 -26.31 -10.76
CA ASP A 200 11.40 -26.34 -12.18
C ASP A 200 11.53 -24.93 -12.75
N ARG A 201 12.69 -24.67 -13.36
CA ARG A 201 13.11 -23.36 -13.89
C ARG A 201 13.30 -23.36 -15.40
N THR A 202 12.99 -24.47 -16.05
CA THR A 202 13.23 -24.69 -17.47
C THR A 202 12.18 -23.96 -18.31
N MET A 203 12.59 -23.45 -19.47
CA MET A 203 11.66 -22.80 -20.40
C MET A 203 10.62 -23.80 -20.94
N ASP A 204 10.98 -25.07 -21.10
CA ASP A 204 10.06 -26.15 -21.49
C ASP A 204 8.93 -26.29 -20.46
N PHE A 205 9.26 -26.23 -19.17
CA PHE A 205 8.26 -26.27 -18.10
C PHE A 205 7.40 -25.00 -18.07
N VAL A 206 7.99 -23.80 -18.22
CA VAL A 206 7.23 -22.55 -18.30
C VAL A 206 6.25 -22.58 -19.49
N GLU A 207 6.66 -23.12 -20.64
CA GLU A 207 5.80 -23.30 -21.81
C GLU A 207 4.67 -24.30 -21.59
N ALA A 208 4.99 -25.46 -20.98
CA ALA A 208 4.01 -26.49 -20.65
C ALA A 208 3.00 -25.99 -19.61
N SER A 209 3.47 -25.24 -18.62
CA SER A 209 2.70 -24.65 -17.52
C SER A 209 2.27 -23.21 -17.81
N ARG A 210 2.00 -22.87 -19.08
CA ARG A 210 1.59 -21.50 -19.46
C ARG A 210 0.24 -21.04 -18.91
N LYS A 211 -0.54 -21.93 -18.30
CA LYS A 211 -1.80 -21.62 -17.62
C LYS A 211 -1.86 -22.44 -16.34
N GLY A 212 -2.40 -21.85 -15.29
CA GLY A 212 -2.62 -22.53 -14.02
C GLY A 212 -3.72 -21.85 -13.23
N GLU A 213 -4.35 -22.62 -12.37
CA GLU A 213 -5.40 -22.19 -11.46
C GLU A 213 -5.21 -22.92 -10.13
N THR A 214 -5.40 -22.19 -9.04
CA THR A 214 -5.31 -22.73 -7.70
C THR A 214 -6.42 -23.75 -7.44
N LYS A 215 -6.14 -24.74 -6.59
CA LYS A 215 -7.11 -25.70 -6.07
C LYS A 215 -7.58 -25.32 -4.66
N LEU A 216 -7.00 -24.26 -4.09
CA LEU A 216 -7.40 -23.75 -2.78
C LEU A 216 -8.71 -22.95 -2.91
N PRO A 217 -9.66 -23.09 -1.98
CA PRO A 217 -10.86 -22.27 -1.94
C PRO A 217 -10.53 -20.89 -1.37
N LEU A 218 -9.77 -20.09 -2.13
CA LEU A 218 -9.44 -18.73 -1.75
C LEU A 218 -10.74 -17.91 -1.61
N TRP A 219 -10.74 -16.92 -0.72
CA TRP A 219 -11.94 -16.19 -0.33
C TRP A 219 -11.68 -14.69 -0.20
N SER A 220 -12.72 -13.90 -0.53
CA SER A 220 -12.67 -12.44 -0.44
C SER A 220 -13.28 -11.96 0.85
N ASP A 221 -12.70 -10.89 1.40
CA ASP A 221 -13.32 -10.09 2.44
C ASP A 221 -12.77 -8.66 2.34
N ASP A 222 -13.14 -7.76 3.24
CA ASP A 222 -12.47 -6.46 3.33
C ASP A 222 -11.07 -6.58 3.94
N TYR A 223 -10.24 -5.57 3.71
CA TYR A 223 -8.93 -5.45 4.36
C TYR A 223 -9.01 -4.81 5.75
N TRP A 224 -10.23 -4.50 6.23
CA TRP A 224 -10.56 -3.92 7.53
C TRP A 224 -9.64 -2.73 7.86
N ALA A 225 -9.89 -1.63 7.15
CA ALA A 225 -9.08 -0.42 7.24
C ALA A 225 -8.88 0.08 8.68
N ILE A 226 -7.68 0.51 9.02
CA ILE A 226 -7.37 1.15 10.31
C ILE A 226 -8.22 2.40 10.47
N SER A 227 -8.44 3.17 9.40
CA SER A 227 -9.34 4.33 9.39
C SER A 227 -10.78 3.99 9.78
N GLY A 228 -11.21 2.73 9.68
CA GLY A 228 -12.51 2.26 10.15
C GLY A 228 -12.53 1.67 11.56
N GLY A 229 -11.37 1.54 12.22
CA GLY A 229 -11.24 0.82 13.48
C GLY A 229 -11.10 -0.70 13.31
N ILE A 230 -10.58 -1.15 12.16
CA ILE A 230 -10.36 -2.57 11.85
C ILE A 230 -11.62 -3.40 12.12
N THR A 231 -11.53 -4.44 12.95
CA THR A 231 -12.63 -5.39 13.21
C THR A 231 -13.68 -4.85 14.18
N SER A 232 -13.49 -3.63 14.69
CA SER A 232 -14.53 -2.87 15.41
C SER A 232 -15.52 -2.17 14.47
N ALA A 233 -15.26 -2.15 13.17
CA ALA A 233 -16.19 -1.56 12.21
C ALA A 233 -17.52 -2.34 12.14
N ARG A 234 -18.64 -1.65 12.40
CA ARG A 234 -20.00 -2.19 12.24
C ARG A 234 -20.47 -2.17 10.78
N TYR A 235 -19.97 -3.11 9.98
CA TYR A 235 -20.27 -3.15 8.54
C TYR A 235 -21.75 -3.26 8.19
N ALA A 236 -22.52 -3.94 9.05
CA ALA A 236 -23.96 -4.09 8.90
C ALA A 236 -24.75 -2.78 9.05
N GLU A 237 -24.17 -1.73 9.64
CA GLU A 237 -24.81 -0.41 9.79
C GLU A 237 -24.49 0.55 8.63
N GLY A 238 -23.65 0.15 7.67
CA GLY A 238 -23.22 0.96 6.53
C GLY A 238 -21.70 1.04 6.42
N PHE A 239 -21.07 0.03 5.80
CA PHE A 239 -19.62 -0.10 5.77
C PHE A 239 -18.89 1.00 4.98
N GLU A 240 -19.40 1.36 3.79
CA GLU A 240 -18.75 2.34 2.90
C GLU A 240 -18.55 3.72 3.54
N THR A 241 -19.42 4.10 4.48
CA THR A 241 -19.30 5.38 5.21
C THR A 241 -18.33 5.32 6.39
N ASN A 242 -17.97 4.11 6.85
CA ASN A 242 -17.24 3.90 8.09
C ASN A 242 -15.78 3.47 7.88
N THR A 243 -15.39 2.96 6.70
CA THR A 243 -14.03 2.45 6.45
C THR A 243 -13.25 3.20 5.36
N ASN A 244 -13.95 3.82 4.40
CA ASN A 244 -13.31 4.56 3.29
C ASN A 244 -13.10 6.07 3.56
N GLU A 245 -13.45 6.56 4.75
CA GLU A 245 -13.14 7.92 5.16
C GLU A 245 -11.82 7.95 5.93
N GLU A 246 -10.93 8.90 5.61
CA GLU A 246 -9.67 9.11 6.34
C GLU A 246 -9.90 9.42 7.83
N ASN A 247 -11.09 9.91 8.21
CA ASN A 247 -11.40 10.38 9.56
C ASN A 247 -11.66 9.25 10.56
N TRP A 248 -10.58 8.55 10.92
CA TRP A 248 -10.54 7.50 11.94
C TRP A 248 -11.28 7.88 13.20
N LYS A 249 -11.00 9.08 13.75
CA LYS A 249 -11.59 9.50 15.03
C LYS A 249 -13.11 9.61 14.96
N LYS A 250 -13.66 10.10 13.85
CA LYS A 250 -15.11 10.14 13.63
C LYS A 250 -15.69 8.73 13.53
N ASN A 251 -15.02 7.82 12.80
CA ASN A 251 -15.51 6.47 12.57
C ASN A 251 -15.58 5.67 13.89
N VAL A 252 -14.50 5.64 14.67
CA VAL A 252 -14.45 4.86 15.93
C VAL A 252 -15.30 5.47 17.06
N THR A 253 -15.70 6.74 16.96
CA THR A 253 -16.60 7.41 17.93
C THR A 253 -18.05 7.51 17.45
N SER A 254 -18.37 6.97 16.28
CA SER A 254 -19.73 7.02 15.71
C SER A 254 -20.72 6.10 16.45
N TYR A 255 -20.20 5.08 17.13
CA TYR A 255 -20.94 4.11 17.95
C TYR A 255 -20.24 3.92 19.30
N SER A 256 -20.95 3.36 20.27
CA SER A 256 -20.42 3.13 21.62
C SER A 256 -20.84 1.78 22.19
N GLN A 257 -19.95 1.15 22.95
CA GLN A 257 -20.24 -0.09 23.67
C GLN A 257 -21.03 0.18 24.97
N PRO A 258 -21.81 -0.81 25.46
CA PRO A 258 -22.35 -0.77 26.82
C PRO A 258 -21.23 -0.55 27.86
N GLY A 259 -21.25 0.56 28.60
CA GLY A 259 -20.28 0.87 29.65
C GLY A 259 -19.22 1.92 29.28
N GLU A 260 -19.09 2.28 28.00
CA GLU A 260 -18.15 3.32 27.52
C GLU A 260 -18.59 4.71 28.00
N GLU A 261 -17.76 5.40 28.78
CA GLU A 261 -18.01 6.78 29.23
C GLU A 261 -17.81 7.76 28.07
N THR A 262 -18.74 7.82 27.13
CA THR A 262 -18.72 8.89 26.13
C THR A 262 -19.01 10.22 26.82
N GLY A 263 -18.05 11.15 26.74
CA GLY A 263 -18.15 12.50 27.28
C GLY A 263 -19.25 13.33 26.62
N ARG A 264 -20.52 13.04 26.96
CA ARG A 264 -21.68 13.95 27.04
C ARG A 264 -22.87 13.12 27.56
N LYS A 265 -23.12 13.29 28.85
CA LYS A 265 -24.22 12.76 29.67
C LYS A 265 -24.04 11.31 30.12
N ALA A 266 -23.63 11.17 31.38
CA ALA A 266 -23.75 10.00 32.24
C ALA A 266 -25.19 9.40 32.35
N SER A 267 -26.18 9.96 31.64
CA SER A 267 -27.52 9.39 31.53
C SER A 267 -27.59 8.11 30.68
N LYS A 268 -26.66 7.88 29.75
CA LYS A 268 -26.62 6.63 28.95
C LYS A 268 -26.09 5.42 29.73
N ARG A 269 -25.21 5.62 30.72
CA ARG A 269 -24.71 4.53 31.58
C ARG A 269 -25.85 3.89 32.40
N LEU A 270 -26.87 4.68 32.75
CA LEU A 270 -28.10 4.20 33.40
C LEU A 270 -29.02 3.39 32.46
N GLU A 271 -29.03 3.66 31.15
CA GLU A 271 -29.85 2.89 30.19
C GLU A 271 -29.28 1.48 29.94
N TRP A 272 -27.96 1.30 29.91
CA TRP A 272 -27.36 0.00 29.61
C TRP A 272 -27.23 -0.94 30.81
N THR A 273 -27.05 -0.43 32.04
CA THR A 273 -27.17 -1.30 33.24
C THR A 273 -28.59 -1.81 33.39
N ALA A 274 -29.59 -0.95 33.15
CA ALA A 274 -30.98 -1.35 33.06
C ALA A 274 -31.21 -2.34 31.90
N LEU A 275 -30.60 -2.13 30.72
CA LEU A 275 -30.66 -3.09 29.62
C LEU A 275 -29.99 -4.43 29.98
N TRP A 276 -28.88 -4.44 30.71
CA TRP A 276 -28.22 -5.67 31.20
C TRP A 276 -29.07 -6.43 32.22
N ASP A 277 -29.88 -5.73 33.02
CA ASP A 277 -30.88 -6.33 33.90
C ASP A 277 -32.12 -6.79 33.12
N GLU A 278 -32.48 -6.11 32.03
CA GLU A 278 -33.55 -6.48 31.07
C GLU A 278 -33.11 -7.59 30.09
N ILE A 279 -31.80 -7.81 29.94
CA ILE A 279 -31.15 -8.81 29.07
C ILE A 279 -31.49 -10.25 29.47
N GLY A 280 -32.09 -10.44 30.65
CA GLY A 280 -32.72 -11.70 31.05
C GLY A 280 -33.87 -12.18 30.14
N ASN A 281 -34.28 -11.42 29.11
CA ASN A 281 -35.30 -11.81 28.14
C ASN A 281 -34.72 -11.93 26.69
N ALA A 282 -34.07 -13.07 26.42
CA ALA A 282 -33.11 -13.31 25.33
C ALA A 282 -33.55 -13.01 23.87
N ARG A 283 -34.84 -12.99 23.51
CA ARG A 283 -35.24 -12.90 22.08
C ARG A 283 -35.16 -11.50 21.46
N GLY A 284 -35.26 -10.44 22.25
CA GLY A 284 -35.21 -9.06 21.73
C GLY A 284 -33.77 -8.59 21.43
N ILE A 285 -32.80 -9.06 22.21
CA ILE A 285 -31.41 -8.59 22.18
C ILE A 285 -30.62 -9.15 21.01
N SER A 286 -30.83 -10.42 20.62
CA SER A 286 -30.17 -11.00 19.45
C SER A 286 -30.42 -10.20 18.16
N ARG A 287 -31.54 -9.46 18.07
CA ARG A 287 -31.81 -8.53 16.97
C ARG A 287 -31.03 -7.22 17.10
N LEU A 288 -30.81 -6.71 18.30
CA LEU A 288 -30.08 -5.48 18.57
C LEU A 288 -28.57 -5.64 18.38
N ILE A 289 -28.03 -6.83 18.64
CA ILE A 289 -26.59 -7.12 18.52
C ILE A 289 -26.19 -7.65 17.14
N ARG A 290 -27.15 -8.03 16.31
CA ARG A 290 -26.88 -8.49 14.94
C ARG A 290 -25.97 -7.54 14.14
N PRO A 291 -26.19 -6.20 14.17
CA PRO A 291 -25.34 -5.28 13.43
C PRO A 291 -24.01 -4.94 14.12
N TRP A 292 -23.74 -5.51 15.29
CA TRP A 292 -22.47 -5.29 15.99
C TRP A 292 -21.29 -5.81 15.18
N SER A 293 -20.15 -5.19 15.43
CA SER A 293 -18.90 -5.49 14.77
C SER A 293 -18.37 -6.88 15.13
N PRO A 294 -17.48 -7.45 14.30
CA PRO A 294 -16.81 -8.70 14.63
C PRO A 294 -16.13 -8.70 16.01
N SER A 295 -15.44 -7.61 16.39
CA SER A 295 -14.79 -7.52 17.70
C SER A 295 -15.79 -7.47 18.87
N GLU A 296 -16.91 -6.74 18.72
CA GLU A 296 -17.94 -6.67 19.77
C GLU A 296 -18.61 -8.03 19.98
N LYS A 297 -18.78 -8.79 18.89
CA LYS A 297 -19.27 -10.17 18.95
C LYS A 297 -18.25 -11.09 19.62
N MET A 298 -16.95 -10.92 19.35
CA MET A 298 -15.87 -11.68 20.00
C MET A 298 -15.90 -11.49 21.52
N ASP A 299 -15.85 -10.23 21.97
CA ASP A 299 -15.83 -9.86 23.39
C ASP A 299 -17.00 -10.53 24.14
N ILE A 300 -18.22 -10.38 23.62
CA ILE A 300 -19.42 -10.88 24.29
C ILE A 300 -19.55 -12.39 24.21
N SER A 301 -19.13 -13.01 23.10
CA SER A 301 -19.11 -14.47 22.96
C SER A 301 -18.14 -15.11 23.96
N ALA A 302 -17.01 -14.45 24.24
CA ALA A 302 -16.02 -14.92 25.20
C ALA A 302 -16.35 -14.53 26.66
N GLY A 303 -17.38 -13.73 26.89
CA GLY A 303 -17.77 -13.29 28.22
C GLY A 303 -17.08 -12.00 28.70
N ASP A 304 -16.32 -11.33 27.84
CA ASP A 304 -15.73 -10.04 28.14
C ASP A 304 -16.75 -8.92 27.96
N THR A 305 -17.28 -8.43 29.08
CA THR A 305 -18.21 -7.29 29.07
C THR A 305 -17.51 -5.94 29.09
N ASP A 306 -16.19 -5.92 29.17
CA ASP A 306 -15.38 -4.68 29.12
C ASP A 306 -15.02 -4.30 27.68
N PHE A 307 -15.36 -5.17 26.71
CA PHE A 307 -15.14 -4.96 25.27
C PHE A 307 -13.67 -4.68 24.93
N THR A 308 -12.77 -5.47 25.52
CA THR A 308 -11.33 -5.21 25.47
C THR A 308 -10.81 -5.26 24.05
N LEU A 309 -11.23 -6.25 23.24
CA LEU A 309 -10.78 -6.35 21.85
C LEU A 309 -11.33 -5.19 21.04
N THR A 310 -12.61 -4.87 21.20
CA THR A 310 -13.21 -3.74 20.49
C THR A 310 -12.50 -2.42 20.78
N ASN A 311 -12.17 -2.17 22.04
CA ASN A 311 -11.49 -0.94 22.44
C ASN A 311 -10.04 -0.90 21.93
N GLU A 312 -9.34 -2.02 21.94
CA GLU A 312 -7.99 -2.12 21.36
C GLU A 312 -8.03 -1.85 19.84
N GLN A 313 -8.96 -2.48 19.11
CA GLN A 313 -9.11 -2.31 17.66
C GLN A 313 -9.53 -0.89 17.26
N LYS A 314 -10.36 -0.22 18.08
CA LYS A 314 -10.64 1.21 17.93
C LYS A 314 -9.35 2.03 18.08
N GLY A 315 -8.51 1.68 19.04
CA GLY A 315 -7.28 2.40 19.42
C GLY A 315 -6.13 2.30 18.42
N GLU A 316 -6.08 1.27 17.56
CA GLU A 316 -4.96 1.05 16.63
C GLU A 316 -4.61 2.27 15.76
N GLY A 317 -5.62 3.06 15.37
CA GLY A 317 -5.41 4.27 14.57
C GLY A 317 -4.62 5.37 15.28
N GLU A 318 -4.51 5.37 16.62
CA GLU A 318 -3.79 6.40 17.38
C GLU A 318 -2.31 6.50 17.00
N ALA A 319 -1.67 5.38 16.66
CA ALA A 319 -0.27 5.36 16.26
C ALA A 319 -0.01 5.97 14.88
N TYR A 320 -1.03 6.02 14.02
CA TYR A 320 -0.94 6.43 12.62
C TYR A 320 -1.64 7.77 12.35
N GLU A 321 -2.42 8.28 13.31
CA GLU A 321 -3.25 9.44 13.09
C GLU A 321 -2.45 10.73 12.92
N LYS A 322 -2.94 11.57 12.00
CA LYS A 322 -2.51 12.96 11.89
C LYS A 322 -3.71 13.89 11.78
N ASN A 323 -4.05 14.55 12.88
CA ASN A 323 -5.25 15.39 13.05
C ASN A 323 -6.57 14.59 13.04
N GLY A 324 -6.53 13.34 13.51
CA GLY A 324 -7.66 12.41 13.53
C GLY A 324 -7.88 11.68 12.20
N GLU A 325 -6.96 11.83 11.24
CA GLU A 325 -6.97 11.18 9.94
C GLU A 325 -5.92 10.06 9.86
N VAL A 326 -6.28 8.92 9.28
CA VAL A 326 -5.39 7.78 8.97
C VAL A 326 -5.45 7.50 7.47
N GLU A 327 -4.32 7.16 6.85
CA GLU A 327 -4.28 6.86 5.41
C GLU A 327 -5.16 5.62 5.10
N THR A 328 -6.07 5.74 4.13
CA THR A 328 -7.13 4.75 3.92
C THR A 328 -6.65 3.38 3.48
N TRP A 329 -5.44 3.26 2.92
CA TRP A 329 -4.89 1.97 2.47
C TRP A 329 -4.40 1.10 3.64
N MET A 330 -4.17 1.69 4.82
CA MET A 330 -3.70 0.95 5.99
C MET A 330 -4.80 0.05 6.53
N GLY A 331 -4.48 -1.22 6.77
CA GLY A 331 -5.39 -2.23 7.30
C GLY A 331 -4.68 -3.57 7.46
N ILE A 332 -5.47 -4.63 7.62
CA ILE A 332 -4.99 -6.00 7.84
C ILE A 332 -5.04 -6.85 6.56
N CYS A 333 -4.84 -6.24 5.39
CA CYS A 333 -4.79 -6.97 4.10
C CYS A 333 -3.77 -8.12 4.10
N HIS A 334 -2.70 -8.02 4.89
CA HIS A 334 -1.71 -9.08 5.06
C HIS A 334 -2.27 -10.28 5.85
N GLY A 335 -3.06 -10.04 6.90
CA GLY A 335 -3.80 -11.07 7.63
C GLY A 335 -4.87 -11.73 6.77
N TRP A 336 -5.59 -10.94 5.96
CA TRP A 336 -6.51 -11.45 4.94
C TRP A 336 -5.85 -12.36 3.92
N ALA A 337 -4.76 -11.90 3.31
CA ALA A 337 -4.12 -12.68 2.27
C ALA A 337 -3.56 -14.02 2.80
N ALA A 338 -2.99 -14.02 4.01
CA ALA A 338 -2.57 -15.26 4.68
C ALA A 338 -3.76 -16.15 5.05
N GLY A 339 -4.78 -15.59 5.70
CA GLY A 339 -6.01 -16.28 6.08
C GLY A 339 -6.69 -16.95 4.89
N SER A 340 -6.79 -16.26 3.75
CA SER A 340 -7.38 -16.81 2.53
C SER A 340 -6.65 -18.03 1.97
N ILE A 341 -5.35 -18.14 2.20
CA ILE A 341 -4.55 -19.28 1.74
C ILE A 341 -4.58 -20.42 2.76
N MET A 342 -4.55 -20.08 4.04
CA MET A 342 -4.27 -21.01 5.14
C MET A 342 -5.50 -21.47 5.91
N THR A 343 -6.67 -20.89 5.66
CA THR A 343 -7.91 -21.19 6.36
C THR A 343 -9.07 -21.39 5.39
N PRO A 344 -10.01 -22.30 5.71
CA PRO A 344 -11.21 -22.47 4.90
C PRO A 344 -12.15 -21.26 5.06
N PRO A 345 -12.89 -20.88 4.00
CA PRO A 345 -13.87 -19.81 4.10
C PRO A 345 -15.00 -20.18 5.08
N ALA A 346 -15.48 -19.19 5.81
CA ALA A 346 -16.72 -19.34 6.55
C ALA A 346 -17.90 -19.40 5.56
N GLU A 347 -18.78 -20.40 5.67
CA GLU A 347 -19.87 -20.63 4.69
C GLU A 347 -21.26 -20.33 5.25
N ARG A 348 -21.46 -20.55 6.56
CA ARG A 348 -22.76 -20.35 7.21
C ARG A 348 -22.61 -19.60 8.52
N ALA A 349 -23.67 -18.88 8.87
CA ALA A 349 -23.76 -18.24 10.17
C ALA A 349 -23.75 -19.28 11.31
N VAL A 350 -23.12 -18.91 12.43
CA VAL A 350 -23.02 -19.70 13.66
C VAL A 350 -23.61 -18.88 14.81
N SER A 351 -24.35 -19.52 15.70
CA SER A 351 -24.87 -18.90 16.92
C SER A 351 -24.12 -19.45 18.11
N VAL A 352 -23.66 -18.58 19.00
CA VAL A 352 -23.03 -18.92 20.27
C VAL A 352 -23.72 -18.19 21.40
N GLU A 353 -23.87 -18.85 22.55
CA GLU A 353 -24.41 -18.22 23.74
C GLU A 353 -23.27 -17.53 24.50
N GLY A 354 -23.27 -16.20 24.49
CA GLY A 354 -22.25 -15.36 25.12
C GLY A 354 -22.58 -14.97 26.57
N ALA A 355 -21.98 -13.87 27.03
CA ALA A 355 -22.21 -13.30 28.35
C ALA A 355 -23.70 -13.18 28.68
N LYS A 356 -24.08 -13.66 29.87
CA LYS A 356 -25.44 -13.59 30.43
C LYS A 356 -26.53 -14.25 29.55
N GLY A 357 -26.17 -15.25 28.75
CA GLY A 357 -27.13 -16.02 27.95
C GLY A 357 -27.58 -15.32 26.66
N VAL A 358 -26.82 -14.33 26.19
CA VAL A 358 -27.11 -13.62 24.95
C VAL A 358 -26.75 -14.52 23.76
N ASP A 359 -27.72 -14.83 22.89
CA ASP A 359 -27.46 -15.53 21.63
C ASP A 359 -26.83 -14.57 20.62
N VAL A 360 -25.52 -14.74 20.40
CA VAL A 360 -24.68 -13.98 19.48
C VAL A 360 -24.61 -14.71 18.15
N ARG A 361 -25.21 -14.11 17.12
CA ARG A 361 -25.13 -14.59 15.75
C ARG A 361 -23.88 -14.03 15.06
N TRP A 362 -23.03 -14.94 14.62
CA TRP A 362 -21.87 -14.71 13.77
C TRP A 362 -22.23 -15.00 12.32
N ASN A 363 -22.23 -13.99 11.46
CA ASN A 363 -22.33 -14.13 10.02
C ASN A 363 -20.96 -14.56 9.43
N PRO A 364 -20.92 -15.11 8.20
CA PRO A 364 -19.66 -15.57 7.59
C PRO A 364 -18.53 -14.53 7.58
N HIS A 365 -18.85 -13.26 7.28
CA HIS A 365 -17.86 -12.18 7.31
C HIS A 365 -17.38 -11.81 8.73
N ASP A 366 -18.20 -12.01 9.78
CA ASP A 366 -17.73 -11.84 11.16
C ASP A 366 -16.63 -12.85 11.50
N ILE A 367 -16.82 -14.10 11.06
CA ILE A 367 -15.88 -15.20 11.30
C ILE A 367 -14.61 -14.97 10.48
N ALA A 368 -14.75 -14.58 9.22
CA ALA A 368 -13.62 -14.23 8.36
C ALA A 368 -12.78 -13.10 8.97
N ALA A 369 -13.38 -12.01 9.45
CA ALA A 369 -12.67 -10.92 10.10
C ALA A 369 -11.77 -11.40 11.26
N MET A 370 -12.26 -12.34 12.08
CA MET A 370 -11.46 -12.91 13.18
C MET A 370 -10.35 -13.85 12.71
N GLN A 371 -10.57 -14.59 11.62
CA GLN A 371 -9.49 -15.37 10.98
C GLN A 371 -8.37 -14.45 10.51
N GLN A 372 -8.72 -13.32 9.90
CA GLN A 372 -7.74 -12.34 9.39
C GLN A 372 -6.98 -11.66 10.52
N LEU A 373 -7.69 -11.26 11.57
CA LEU A 373 -7.07 -10.61 12.72
C LEU A 373 -6.06 -11.55 13.40
N ALA A 374 -6.41 -12.83 13.57
CA ALA A 374 -5.48 -13.83 14.09
C ALA A 374 -4.21 -13.96 13.23
N TRP A 375 -4.35 -13.96 11.90
CA TRP A 375 -3.21 -14.01 10.97
C TRP A 375 -2.43 -12.69 10.86
N ALA A 376 -3.05 -11.55 11.17
CA ALA A 376 -2.40 -10.25 11.15
C ALA A 376 -1.52 -10.04 12.39
N ASN A 377 -2.06 -10.35 13.57
CA ASN A 377 -1.44 -10.01 14.85
C ASN A 377 -0.72 -11.19 15.50
N GLY A 378 -1.09 -12.43 15.15
CA GLY A 378 -0.59 -13.63 15.84
C GLY A 378 0.85 -13.94 15.49
N SER A 379 1.62 -14.38 16.49
CA SER A 379 2.91 -14.98 16.24
C SER A 379 2.72 -16.27 15.45
N THR A 380 3.34 -16.38 14.29
CA THR A 380 3.27 -17.60 13.48
C THR A 380 4.30 -18.61 13.96
N VAL A 381 3.86 -19.84 14.24
CA VAL A 381 4.73 -20.95 14.67
C VAL A 381 4.51 -22.18 13.80
N GLU A 382 5.53 -23.04 13.70
CA GLU A 382 5.45 -24.35 13.06
C GLU A 382 6.05 -25.43 13.95
N TYR A 383 5.50 -26.64 13.92
CA TYR A 383 6.10 -27.79 14.61
C TYR A 383 7.18 -28.43 13.73
N ARG A 384 8.44 -28.34 14.15
CA ARG A 384 9.59 -28.84 13.40
C ARG A 384 10.58 -29.55 14.31
N ASN A 385 11.00 -30.75 13.93
CA ASN A 385 11.99 -31.56 14.66
C ASN A 385 11.65 -31.79 16.14
N GLY A 386 10.37 -32.04 16.44
CA GLY A 386 9.91 -32.35 17.80
C GLY A 386 9.69 -31.13 18.70
N ARG A 387 9.77 -29.90 18.17
CA ARG A 387 9.54 -28.66 18.93
C ARG A 387 8.80 -27.62 18.07
N TRP A 388 8.03 -26.75 18.72
CA TRP A 388 7.52 -25.53 18.12
C TRP A 388 8.61 -24.48 17.92
N VAL A 389 8.65 -23.87 16.74
CA VAL A 389 9.58 -22.79 16.38
C VAL A 389 8.83 -21.65 15.71
N ARG A 390 9.32 -20.42 15.88
CA ARG A 390 8.85 -19.27 15.10
C ARG A 390 8.92 -19.59 13.61
N SER A 391 7.85 -19.26 12.90
CA SER A 391 7.68 -19.54 11.49
C SER A 391 7.55 -18.22 10.74
N GLU A 392 8.61 -17.83 10.04
CA GLU A 392 8.56 -16.66 9.17
C GLU A 392 7.95 -17.06 7.83
N SER A 393 7.18 -16.16 7.21
CA SER A 393 6.69 -16.37 5.85
C SER A 393 7.86 -16.57 4.88
N ASN A 394 7.65 -17.45 3.91
CA ASN A 394 8.53 -17.50 2.76
C ASN A 394 8.37 -16.22 1.95
N TYR A 395 9.47 -15.64 1.49
CA TYR A 395 9.46 -14.30 0.90
C TYR A 395 10.45 -14.19 -0.25
N VAL A 396 10.10 -13.41 -1.25
CA VAL A 396 10.93 -13.09 -2.41
C VAL A 396 10.63 -11.66 -2.90
N GLY A 397 11.64 -10.95 -3.39
CA GLY A 397 11.57 -9.53 -3.71
C GLY A 397 11.86 -8.62 -2.52
N GLY A 398 11.54 -7.34 -2.67
CA GLY A 398 11.85 -6.28 -1.71
C GLY A 398 10.74 -5.23 -1.68
N ARG A 399 10.69 -4.42 -0.62
CA ARG A 399 9.69 -3.35 -0.48
C ARG A 399 10.19 -2.01 -1.00
N CYS A 400 9.38 -1.33 -1.80
CA CYS A 400 9.58 0.08 -2.11
C CYS A 400 9.03 0.98 -0.99
N ASN A 401 9.89 1.53 -0.13
CA ASN A 401 9.43 2.43 0.95
C ASN A 401 9.39 3.92 0.56
N LEU A 402 9.44 4.23 -0.74
CA LEU A 402 9.59 5.60 -1.24
C LEU A 402 8.30 6.14 -1.85
N LYS A 403 7.67 7.10 -1.16
CA LYS A 403 6.45 7.80 -1.61
C LYS A 403 6.64 8.56 -2.94
N ASP A 404 7.82 9.13 -3.16
CA ASP A 404 8.18 9.88 -4.38
C ASP A 404 9.44 9.30 -5.04
N ALA A 405 9.38 8.03 -5.46
CA ALA A 405 10.50 7.37 -6.10
C ALA A 405 10.90 8.10 -7.42
N ARG A 406 12.18 8.42 -7.57
CA ARG A 406 12.65 9.21 -8.70
C ARG A 406 12.64 8.38 -9.98
N THR A 407 12.35 9.02 -11.11
CA THR A 407 12.49 8.40 -12.44
C THR A 407 13.59 9.05 -13.26
N ASN A 408 14.21 8.27 -14.15
CA ASN A 408 15.16 8.77 -15.14
C ASN A 408 14.42 9.51 -16.28
N ARG A 409 15.18 10.05 -17.25
CA ARG A 409 14.61 10.72 -18.44
C ARG A 409 13.73 9.81 -19.33
N ALA A 410 13.81 8.50 -19.15
CA ALA A 410 12.98 7.52 -19.84
C ALA A 410 11.76 7.07 -19.01
N GLY A 411 11.51 7.69 -17.84
CA GLY A 411 10.39 7.38 -16.95
C GLY A 411 10.56 6.12 -16.10
N ARG A 412 11.76 5.53 -16.04
CA ARG A 412 12.05 4.33 -15.22
C ARG A 412 12.51 4.73 -13.82
N LEU A 413 12.06 3.98 -12.82
CA LEU A 413 12.52 4.14 -11.44
C LEU A 413 14.04 4.04 -11.35
N VAL A 414 14.66 4.96 -10.63
CA VAL A 414 16.13 4.96 -10.39
C VAL A 414 16.48 4.28 -9.07
N ASN A 415 15.50 4.18 -8.17
CA ASN A 415 15.64 3.56 -6.86
C ASN A 415 15.51 2.06 -7.01
N GLN A 416 16.56 1.37 -6.59
CA GLN A 416 16.70 -0.04 -6.83
C GLN A 416 15.73 -0.90 -6.01
N GLU A 417 15.47 -0.51 -4.76
CA GLU A 417 14.50 -1.17 -3.88
C GLU A 417 13.05 -1.10 -4.39
N CYS A 418 12.78 -0.27 -5.41
CA CYS A 418 11.48 -0.12 -6.05
C CYS A 418 11.42 -0.76 -7.46
N PHE A 419 12.36 -1.66 -7.76
CA PHE A 419 12.38 -2.42 -9.01
C PHE A 419 12.48 -3.94 -8.73
N ASP A 420 12.13 -4.36 -7.52
CA ASP A 420 11.85 -5.77 -7.23
C ASP A 420 10.37 -6.02 -7.60
N ASN A 421 9.87 -7.22 -7.84
CA ASN A 421 10.50 -8.53 -7.97
C ASN A 421 10.95 -8.79 -9.44
N ASN A 422 11.95 -9.65 -9.63
CA ASN A 422 12.39 -10.08 -10.95
C ASN A 422 11.29 -10.75 -11.82
N PRO A 423 11.19 -10.41 -13.12
CA PRO A 423 10.21 -11.03 -14.03
C PRO A 423 10.30 -12.55 -14.18
N SER A 424 11.52 -13.13 -14.18
CA SER A 424 11.66 -14.59 -14.24
C SER A 424 11.14 -15.23 -12.97
N THR A 425 11.51 -14.68 -11.81
CA THR A 425 11.07 -15.16 -10.50
C THR A 425 9.56 -15.12 -10.36
N PHE A 426 8.91 -14.04 -10.82
CA PHE A 426 7.45 -13.95 -10.85
C PHE A 426 6.80 -15.05 -11.70
N LEU A 427 7.28 -15.29 -12.93
CA LEU A 427 6.73 -16.36 -13.77
C LEU A 427 6.99 -17.75 -13.17
N LEU A 428 8.17 -17.96 -12.59
CA LEU A 428 8.53 -19.22 -11.95
C LEU A 428 7.68 -19.49 -10.71
N ALA A 429 7.36 -18.47 -9.91
CA ALA A 429 6.43 -18.55 -8.79
C ALA A 429 5.04 -18.99 -9.28
N LEU A 430 4.51 -18.35 -10.32
CA LEU A 430 3.23 -18.72 -10.94
C LEU A 430 3.24 -20.17 -11.43
N THR A 431 4.26 -20.57 -12.20
CA THR A 431 4.30 -21.91 -12.79
C THR A 431 4.49 -23.02 -11.77
N ASN A 432 5.29 -22.79 -10.71
CA ASN A 432 5.54 -23.80 -9.68
C ASN A 432 4.43 -23.86 -8.63
N MET A 433 4.04 -22.72 -8.04
CA MET A 433 3.02 -22.70 -6.98
C MET A 433 1.64 -22.97 -7.56
N VAL A 434 1.21 -22.18 -8.55
CA VAL A 434 -0.15 -22.25 -9.08
C VAL A 434 -0.25 -23.35 -10.14
N GLY A 435 0.62 -23.35 -11.15
CA GLY A 435 0.57 -24.30 -12.27
C GLY A 435 0.81 -25.76 -11.85
N LYS A 436 1.95 -26.03 -11.21
CA LYS A 436 2.38 -27.40 -10.87
C LYS A 436 1.69 -27.95 -9.61
N LYS A 437 1.56 -27.15 -8.55
CA LYS A 437 1.01 -27.63 -7.28
C LYS A 437 -0.47 -27.29 -7.06
N GLY A 438 -1.04 -26.35 -7.84
CA GLY A 438 -2.41 -25.87 -7.59
C GLY A 438 -2.53 -25.14 -6.26
N LEU A 439 -1.45 -24.52 -5.78
CA LEU A 439 -1.42 -23.70 -4.57
C LEU A 439 -1.65 -22.22 -4.91
N SER A 440 -1.43 -21.35 -3.93
CA SER A 440 -1.47 -19.90 -4.06
C SER A 440 -0.27 -19.28 -3.34
N PHE A 441 -0.04 -18.00 -3.58
CA PHE A 441 0.87 -17.14 -2.85
C PHE A 441 0.32 -15.71 -2.87
N VAL A 442 0.84 -14.87 -1.98
CA VAL A 442 0.48 -13.45 -1.90
C VAL A 442 1.42 -12.65 -2.79
N MET A 443 0.86 -11.76 -3.59
CA MET A 443 1.61 -10.73 -4.30
C MET A 443 1.22 -9.35 -3.78
N ASP A 444 2.19 -8.46 -3.64
CA ASP A 444 1.88 -7.04 -3.58
C ASP A 444 1.45 -6.56 -4.97
N LYS A 445 0.24 -5.98 -5.10
CA LYS A 445 -0.25 -5.49 -6.41
C LYS A 445 0.27 -4.10 -6.76
N THR A 446 0.80 -3.36 -5.79
CA THR A 446 1.39 -2.04 -5.97
C THR A 446 2.91 -2.13 -6.14
N PHE A 447 3.50 -1.02 -6.59
CA PHE A 447 4.95 -0.87 -6.81
C PHE A 447 5.50 0.38 -6.09
N ASP A 448 4.71 0.92 -5.18
CA ASP A 448 4.90 2.20 -4.54
C ASP A 448 4.84 2.07 -3.01
N TYR A 449 4.67 3.20 -2.32
CA TYR A 449 4.69 3.25 -0.85
C TYR A 449 3.54 2.47 -0.21
N GLU A 450 2.41 2.29 -0.90
CA GLU A 450 1.29 1.53 -0.38
C GLU A 450 1.54 0.03 -0.56
N VAL A 451 1.12 -0.76 0.42
CA VAL A 451 1.24 -2.22 0.36
C VAL A 451 -0.14 -2.84 0.25
N TRP A 452 -0.37 -3.58 -0.85
CA TRP A 452 -1.65 -4.23 -1.12
C TRP A 452 -1.47 -5.73 -1.40
N ASN A 453 -1.63 -6.53 -0.35
CA ASN A 453 -1.46 -7.98 -0.38
C ASN A 453 -2.66 -8.68 -1.03
N GLN A 454 -2.43 -9.46 -2.09
CA GLN A 454 -3.49 -10.16 -2.82
C GLN A 454 -3.14 -11.65 -3.04
N PRO A 455 -4.04 -12.58 -2.68
CA PRO A 455 -3.88 -14.00 -3.03
C PRO A 455 -3.99 -14.23 -4.54
N VAL A 456 -3.02 -14.91 -5.13
CA VAL A 456 -3.04 -15.23 -6.56
C VAL A 456 -3.94 -16.44 -6.85
N HIS A 457 -4.95 -16.27 -7.71
CA HIS A 457 -5.90 -17.33 -8.05
C HIS A 457 -5.48 -18.12 -9.30
N SER A 458 -5.14 -17.43 -10.39
CA SER A 458 -4.85 -18.08 -11.67
C SER A 458 -4.02 -17.19 -12.58
N TYR A 459 -3.42 -17.79 -13.62
CA TYR A 459 -2.66 -17.04 -14.60
C TYR A 459 -2.68 -17.65 -15.99
N SER A 460 -2.31 -16.85 -16.99
CA SER A 460 -2.03 -17.30 -18.34
C SER A 460 -0.90 -16.51 -18.99
N ILE A 461 0.03 -17.19 -19.65
CA ILE A 461 1.25 -16.64 -20.27
C ILE A 461 1.11 -16.70 -21.79
N THR A 462 1.53 -15.64 -22.47
CA THR A 462 1.69 -15.60 -23.92
C THR A 462 3.05 -15.01 -24.29
N PHE A 463 3.85 -15.78 -25.03
CA PHE A 463 5.13 -15.31 -25.53
C PHE A 463 4.98 -14.41 -26.75
N PHE A 464 5.91 -13.47 -26.93
CA PHE A 464 5.99 -12.62 -28.10
C PHE A 464 7.43 -12.30 -28.48
N ASN A 465 7.64 -11.93 -29.74
CA ASN A 465 8.96 -11.55 -30.20
C ASN A 465 9.30 -10.12 -29.78
N PRO A 466 10.39 -9.88 -29.02
CA PRO A 466 10.71 -8.56 -28.46
C PRO A 466 11.00 -7.50 -29.54
N LEU A 467 11.48 -7.91 -30.72
CA LEU A 467 11.71 -7.03 -31.88
C LEU A 467 10.46 -6.84 -32.75
N LYS A 468 9.49 -7.76 -32.67
CA LYS A 468 8.25 -7.77 -33.44
C LYS A 468 7.06 -8.03 -32.51
N LYS A 469 6.72 -7.07 -31.65
CA LYS A 469 5.74 -7.23 -30.55
C LYS A 469 4.36 -7.78 -30.95
N ARG A 470 3.96 -7.65 -32.22
CA ARG A 470 2.72 -8.22 -32.76
C ARG A 470 2.79 -9.73 -33.05
N LYS A 471 4.00 -10.31 -33.16
CA LYS A 471 4.20 -11.75 -33.30
C LYS A 471 4.09 -12.39 -31.93
N ARG A 472 2.95 -13.05 -31.67
CA ARG A 472 2.73 -13.93 -30.50
C ARG A 472 3.05 -15.37 -30.88
N CYS A 473 3.52 -16.17 -29.92
CA CYS A 473 3.87 -17.57 -30.16
C CYS A 473 3.38 -18.47 -29.04
N SER A 474 2.97 -19.67 -29.41
CA SER A 474 2.63 -20.74 -28.46
C SER A 474 3.88 -21.39 -27.88
N LYS A 475 4.94 -21.50 -28.70
CA LYS A 475 6.27 -21.92 -28.27
C LYS A 475 7.17 -20.72 -28.02
N TRP A 476 7.99 -20.76 -26.98
CA TRP A 476 8.84 -19.61 -26.67
C TRP A 476 9.93 -19.42 -27.73
N GLU A 477 10.49 -20.50 -28.29
CA GLU A 477 11.56 -20.47 -29.30
C GLU A 477 11.14 -19.79 -30.59
N ASP A 478 9.88 -19.96 -31.00
CA ASP A 478 9.33 -19.35 -32.20
C ASP A 478 9.35 -17.81 -32.12
N CYS A 479 9.35 -17.27 -30.90
CA CYS A 479 9.36 -15.84 -30.63
C CYS A 479 10.69 -15.33 -30.09
N ALA A 480 11.54 -16.20 -29.55
CA ALA A 480 12.83 -15.83 -29.01
C ALA A 480 13.74 -15.20 -30.07
N VAL A 481 14.66 -14.35 -29.61
CA VAL A 481 15.71 -13.75 -30.43
C VAL A 481 17.05 -13.96 -29.75
N ASP A 482 18.10 -14.18 -30.54
CA ASP A 482 19.45 -14.29 -29.99
C ASP A 482 19.90 -12.95 -29.40
N TYR A 483 20.51 -12.99 -28.21
CA TYR A 483 21.03 -11.82 -27.50
C TYR A 483 22.38 -11.35 -28.06
N ASN A 484 22.43 -11.14 -29.37
CA ASN A 484 23.64 -10.81 -30.11
C ASN A 484 23.83 -9.28 -30.29
N ARG A 485 24.93 -8.88 -30.93
CA ARG A 485 25.24 -7.46 -31.20
C ARG A 485 24.11 -6.72 -31.94
N GLN A 486 23.38 -7.41 -32.83
CA GLN A 486 22.27 -6.80 -33.59
C GLN A 486 21.06 -6.53 -32.68
N PHE A 487 20.71 -7.47 -31.79
CA PHE A 487 19.68 -7.27 -30.79
C PHE A 487 20.07 -6.15 -29.82
N LYS A 488 21.28 -6.20 -29.24
CA LYS A 488 21.79 -5.20 -28.28
C LYS A 488 21.73 -3.76 -28.82
N ARG A 489 21.84 -3.55 -30.14
CA ARG A 489 21.70 -2.21 -30.75
C ARG A 489 20.27 -1.65 -30.69
N LYS A 490 19.27 -2.51 -30.50
CA LYS A 490 17.84 -2.18 -30.46
C LYS A 490 17.23 -2.41 -29.08
N ASP A 491 17.95 -3.10 -28.19
CA ASP A 491 17.47 -3.39 -26.84
C ASP A 491 17.45 -2.12 -25.99
N ARG A 492 16.25 -1.71 -25.60
CA ARG A 492 16.05 -0.56 -24.72
C ARG A 492 16.54 -0.83 -23.28
N PHE A 493 16.76 -2.09 -22.93
CA PHE A 493 17.18 -2.53 -21.61
C PHE A 493 18.67 -2.91 -21.55
N LYS A 494 19.44 -2.69 -22.62
CA LYS A 494 20.85 -3.12 -22.70
C LYS A 494 21.69 -2.70 -21.48
N ALA A 495 21.41 -1.55 -20.88
CA ALA A 495 22.18 -1.02 -19.75
C ALA A 495 21.93 -1.78 -18.43
N THR A 496 20.93 -2.66 -18.39
CA THR A 496 20.31 -3.20 -17.17
C THR A 496 20.16 -4.71 -17.21
N ARG A 497 20.27 -5.32 -18.40
CA ARG A 497 20.34 -6.76 -18.63
C ARG A 497 21.47 -7.43 -17.85
N GLY A 498 21.22 -8.63 -17.33
CA GLY A 498 22.25 -9.47 -16.73
C GLY A 498 22.64 -9.05 -15.31
N LYS A 499 23.69 -9.69 -14.77
CA LYS A 499 24.01 -9.66 -13.32
C LYS A 499 24.69 -8.36 -12.93
N ARG A 500 24.08 -7.63 -12.00
CA ARG A 500 24.72 -6.44 -11.41
C ARG A 500 25.93 -6.85 -10.57
N ASN A 501 27.10 -6.34 -10.93
CA ASN A 501 28.31 -6.54 -10.14
C ASN A 501 28.29 -5.59 -8.92
N PRO A 502 28.24 -6.11 -7.69
CA PRO A 502 28.12 -5.27 -6.49
C PRO A 502 29.34 -4.39 -6.24
N ARG A 503 30.52 -4.74 -6.81
CA ARG A 503 31.76 -3.98 -6.60
C ARG A 503 31.86 -2.72 -7.44
N ASN A 504 31.28 -2.73 -8.64
CA ASN A 504 31.43 -1.62 -9.60
C ASN A 504 30.10 -1.11 -10.19
N GLY A 505 28.97 -1.72 -9.80
CA GLY A 505 27.63 -1.35 -10.23
C GLY A 505 27.30 -1.65 -11.69
N ARG A 506 28.24 -2.21 -12.48
CA ARG A 506 28.02 -2.55 -13.90
C ARG A 506 27.28 -3.88 -14.03
N TYR A 507 26.51 -4.00 -15.10
CA TYR A 507 25.78 -5.20 -15.43
C TYR A 507 26.59 -6.12 -16.35
N ASP A 508 26.67 -7.40 -16.00
CA ASP A 508 27.28 -8.47 -16.77
C ASP A 508 26.20 -9.29 -17.48
N ASP A 509 26.06 -9.02 -18.78
CA ASP A 509 25.06 -9.63 -19.66
C ASP A 509 25.63 -10.80 -20.49
N SER A 510 26.80 -11.31 -20.10
CA SER A 510 27.56 -12.29 -20.90
C SER A 510 26.98 -13.70 -20.90
N SER A 511 26.19 -14.07 -19.88
CA SER A 511 25.55 -15.39 -19.82
C SER A 511 24.25 -15.47 -20.62
N ILE A 512 23.67 -14.33 -21.00
CA ILE A 512 22.40 -14.28 -21.72
C ILE A 512 22.60 -14.71 -23.17
N GLU A 513 21.85 -15.71 -23.59
CA GLU A 513 21.93 -16.27 -24.94
C GLU A 513 20.71 -15.86 -25.79
N LYS A 514 19.52 -15.83 -25.18
CA LYS A 514 18.27 -15.50 -25.87
C LYS A 514 17.40 -14.58 -25.03
N ILE A 515 16.54 -13.82 -25.73
CA ILE A 515 15.48 -13.02 -25.12
C ILE A 515 14.14 -13.42 -25.71
N VAL A 516 13.13 -13.58 -24.87
CA VAL A 516 11.73 -13.73 -25.30
C VAL A 516 10.86 -12.75 -24.53
N GLY A 517 9.92 -12.10 -25.21
CA GLY A 517 8.92 -11.27 -24.54
C GLY A 517 7.78 -12.11 -23.99
N PHE A 518 7.17 -11.70 -22.88
CA PHE A 518 5.96 -12.34 -22.34
C PHE A 518 4.91 -11.32 -21.93
N VAL A 519 3.65 -11.70 -22.09
CA VAL A 519 2.52 -11.10 -21.38
C VAL A 519 1.96 -12.16 -20.47
N VAL A 520 1.77 -11.83 -19.20
CA VAL A 520 1.09 -12.69 -18.24
C VAL A 520 -0.15 -11.97 -17.74
N SER A 521 -1.29 -12.64 -17.87
CA SER A 521 -2.55 -12.22 -17.28
C SER A 521 -2.72 -12.99 -15.97
N VAL A 522 -2.83 -12.29 -14.85
CA VAL A 522 -3.02 -12.86 -13.52
C VAL A 522 -4.40 -12.47 -13.03
N ASN A 523 -5.17 -13.43 -12.55
CA ASN A 523 -6.36 -13.14 -11.75
C ASN A 523 -5.99 -13.38 -10.29
N TYR A 524 -6.22 -12.37 -9.45
CA TYR A 524 -6.04 -12.43 -8.00
C TYR A 524 -7.38 -12.21 -7.30
N VAL A 525 -7.48 -12.70 -6.08
CA VAL A 525 -8.62 -12.46 -5.21
C VAL A 525 -8.51 -11.04 -4.69
N SER A 526 -9.53 -10.21 -4.92
CA SER A 526 -9.63 -8.83 -4.46
C SER A 526 -10.55 -8.71 -3.26
N GLU A 527 -10.44 -7.58 -2.59
CA GLU A 527 -11.30 -7.17 -1.50
C GLU A 527 -12.78 -7.19 -1.91
N SER A 528 -13.65 -7.54 -0.97
CA SER A 528 -15.11 -7.46 -1.14
C SER A 528 -15.73 -6.84 0.10
N TYR A 529 -16.70 -5.94 -0.07
CA TYR A 529 -17.38 -5.35 1.07
C TYR A 529 -18.25 -6.38 1.80
N PRO A 530 -18.04 -6.59 3.11
CA PRO A 530 -18.82 -7.54 3.89
C PRO A 530 -20.28 -7.10 3.97
N THR A 531 -21.19 -8.07 3.84
CA THR A 531 -22.64 -7.86 3.98
C THR A 531 -23.22 -8.94 4.91
N GLU A 532 -24.35 -8.66 5.56
CA GLU A 532 -24.95 -9.60 6.52
C GLU A 532 -25.27 -10.98 5.91
N ASP A 533 -25.72 -11.00 4.65
CA ASP A 533 -26.11 -12.23 3.93
C ASP A 533 -25.00 -12.75 3.00
N GLY A 534 -23.89 -12.03 2.89
CA GLY A 534 -22.74 -12.39 2.07
C GLY A 534 -21.92 -13.52 2.67
N LYS A 535 -21.13 -14.17 1.83
CA LYS A 535 -20.16 -15.19 2.24
C LYS A 535 -18.79 -14.95 1.59
N PRO A 536 -17.70 -15.10 2.34
CA PRO A 536 -16.34 -14.93 1.82
C PRO A 536 -16.00 -15.83 0.61
N SER A 537 -16.64 -17.01 0.53
CA SER A 537 -16.40 -17.97 -0.55
C SER A 537 -16.87 -17.51 -1.94
N ASP A 538 -17.69 -16.46 -2.02
CA ASP A 538 -18.03 -15.80 -3.29
C ASP A 538 -16.89 -14.85 -3.70
N ALA A 539 -15.70 -15.41 -3.90
CA ALA A 539 -14.47 -14.66 -4.13
C ALA A 539 -14.55 -13.74 -5.36
N VAL A 540 -14.16 -12.48 -5.18
CA VAL A 540 -14.07 -11.47 -6.22
C VAL A 540 -12.72 -11.59 -6.91
N LEU A 541 -12.72 -11.89 -8.21
CA LEU A 541 -11.49 -12.01 -8.99
C LEU A 541 -11.24 -10.79 -9.87
N VAL A 542 -10.06 -10.17 -9.73
CA VAL A 542 -9.61 -9.05 -10.56
C VAL A 542 -8.47 -9.50 -11.46
N ARG A 543 -8.53 -9.12 -12.74
CA ARG A 543 -7.50 -9.42 -13.73
C ARG A 543 -6.53 -8.25 -13.93
N VAL A 544 -5.24 -8.54 -13.87
CA VAL A 544 -4.15 -7.63 -14.21
C VAL A 544 -3.23 -8.26 -15.26
N ASN A 545 -2.62 -7.43 -16.10
CA ASN A 545 -1.68 -7.86 -17.14
C ASN A 545 -0.30 -7.26 -16.89
N TYR A 546 0.70 -8.13 -16.74
CA TYR A 546 2.11 -7.73 -16.69
C TYR A 546 2.78 -8.08 -18.02
N THR A 547 3.76 -7.26 -18.41
CA THR A 547 4.51 -7.46 -19.66
C THR A 547 5.99 -7.28 -19.38
N GLY A 548 6.78 -8.25 -19.82
CA GLY A 548 8.22 -8.25 -19.60
C GLY A 548 8.98 -8.94 -20.73
N ASP A 549 10.30 -8.92 -20.61
CA ASP A 549 11.21 -9.79 -21.36
C ASP A 549 11.87 -10.77 -20.40
N LEU A 550 12.07 -12.02 -20.80
CA LEU A 550 12.89 -13.00 -20.09
C LEU A 550 14.29 -13.05 -20.68
N GLU A 551 15.26 -13.19 -19.79
CA GLU A 551 16.65 -13.49 -20.09
C GLU A 551 16.84 -15.01 -20.00
N ILE A 552 17.25 -15.61 -21.11
CA ILE A 552 17.38 -17.06 -21.25
C ILE A 552 18.84 -17.42 -21.42
N GLU A 553 19.29 -18.37 -20.62
CA GLU A 553 20.63 -18.97 -20.66
C GLU A 553 20.54 -20.49 -20.67
N THR A 554 21.58 -21.16 -21.16
CA THR A 554 21.74 -22.61 -20.95
C THR A 554 22.05 -22.85 -19.47
N GLY A 555 21.48 -23.90 -18.88
CA GLY A 555 21.42 -24.16 -17.45
C GLY A 555 22.75 -24.40 -16.70
N LYS A 556 23.74 -23.53 -16.85
CA LYS A 556 25.08 -23.68 -16.26
C LYS A 556 25.21 -23.02 -14.89
N THR A 557 24.38 -22.03 -14.56
CA THR A 557 24.41 -21.30 -13.29
C THR A 557 23.02 -20.73 -13.03
N LEU A 558 22.49 -20.78 -11.79
CA LEU A 558 21.23 -20.12 -11.46
C LEU A 558 21.42 -18.60 -11.26
N PRO A 559 20.32 -17.83 -11.29
CA PRO A 559 20.31 -16.51 -10.66
C PRO A 559 20.64 -16.63 -9.16
N GLY A 560 21.27 -15.61 -8.56
CA GLY A 560 21.72 -15.69 -7.16
C GLY A 560 22.96 -16.58 -6.88
N GLY A 561 23.50 -17.29 -7.89
CA GLY A 561 24.72 -18.10 -7.73
C GLY A 561 24.49 -19.56 -7.31
N GLY A 562 23.23 -20.02 -7.28
CA GLY A 562 22.91 -21.43 -7.10
C GLY A 562 23.43 -22.30 -8.25
N GLN A 563 23.70 -23.58 -7.96
CA GLN A 563 24.00 -24.55 -9.02
C GLN A 563 22.70 -25.05 -9.63
N ILE A 564 22.65 -25.07 -10.96
CA ILE A 564 21.59 -25.80 -11.66
C ILE A 564 21.87 -27.28 -11.48
N GLU A 565 20.81 -28.01 -11.13
CA GLU A 565 20.86 -29.45 -10.97
C GLU A 565 21.46 -30.10 -12.22
N ALA A 566 22.30 -31.13 -12.04
CA ALA A 566 23.09 -31.72 -13.12
C ALA A 566 22.23 -32.10 -14.35
N GLN A 567 21.00 -32.57 -14.12
CA GLN A 567 20.02 -32.95 -15.14
C GLN A 567 19.47 -31.80 -16.00
N ASN A 568 19.62 -30.56 -15.55
CA ASN A 568 19.08 -29.38 -16.24
C ASN A 568 20.19 -28.54 -16.90
N ARG A 569 21.45 -29.00 -16.87
CA ARG A 569 22.61 -28.24 -17.37
C ARG A 569 22.62 -27.98 -18.87
N ASP A 570 21.96 -28.83 -19.64
CA ASP A 570 21.83 -28.71 -21.09
C ASP A 570 20.49 -28.09 -21.53
N LYS A 571 19.66 -27.65 -20.57
CA LYS A 571 18.33 -27.07 -20.84
C LYS A 571 18.35 -25.55 -20.81
N TRP A 572 17.39 -24.93 -21.48
CA TRP A 572 17.14 -23.49 -21.41
C TRP A 572 16.42 -23.14 -20.12
N VAL A 573 16.90 -22.13 -19.40
CA VAL A 573 16.28 -21.65 -18.15
C VAL A 573 15.96 -20.17 -18.22
N ALA A 574 14.90 -19.75 -17.51
CA ALA A 574 14.60 -18.35 -17.28
C ALA A 574 15.47 -17.83 -16.13
N ALA A 575 16.49 -17.02 -16.44
CA ALA A 575 17.51 -16.60 -15.48
C ALA A 575 17.42 -15.12 -15.05
N GLY A 576 16.51 -14.37 -15.64
CA GLY A 576 16.27 -12.98 -15.30
C GLY A 576 15.24 -12.38 -16.23
N GLY A 577 15.11 -11.06 -16.19
CA GLY A 577 14.18 -10.39 -17.07
C GLY A 577 14.01 -8.90 -16.80
N GLU A 578 13.26 -8.27 -17.69
CA GLU A 578 12.99 -6.83 -17.64
C GLU A 578 11.50 -6.52 -17.73
N TRP A 579 10.98 -5.76 -16.76
CA TRP A 579 9.62 -5.24 -16.82
C TRP A 579 9.50 -4.11 -17.84
N HIS A 580 8.41 -4.15 -18.61
CA HIS A 580 8.12 -3.13 -19.63
C HIS A 580 7.55 -1.83 -19.06
N LYS A 581 7.04 -1.88 -17.83
CA LYS A 581 6.43 -0.78 -17.08
C LYS A 581 6.94 -0.84 -15.63
N ASN A 582 6.88 0.28 -14.91
CA ASN A 582 7.21 0.29 -13.48
C ASN A 582 6.13 -0.40 -12.64
N ALA A 583 4.87 -0.40 -13.10
CA ALA A 583 3.81 -1.14 -12.42
C ALA A 583 4.00 -2.66 -12.61
N HIS A 584 4.48 -3.31 -11.55
CA HIS A 584 4.66 -4.75 -11.37
C HIS A 584 4.61 -5.08 -9.87
N PRO A 585 4.47 -6.36 -9.47
CA PRO A 585 4.53 -6.71 -8.06
C PRO A 585 5.91 -6.44 -7.45
N ASP A 586 5.94 -5.78 -6.29
CA ASP A 586 7.18 -5.47 -5.55
C ASP A 586 7.78 -6.71 -4.86
N PHE A 587 6.92 -7.47 -4.19
CA PHE A 587 7.34 -8.68 -3.47
C PHE A 587 6.24 -9.74 -3.48
N LEU A 588 6.67 -10.98 -3.27
CA LEU A 588 5.77 -12.12 -3.12
C LEU A 588 6.09 -12.84 -1.81
N TRP A 589 5.07 -13.41 -1.19
CA TRP A 589 5.26 -14.20 0.01
C TRP A 589 4.16 -15.23 0.20
N VAL A 590 4.40 -16.20 1.07
CA VAL A 590 3.39 -17.16 1.48
C VAL A 590 3.72 -17.65 2.90
N PRO A 591 2.74 -17.82 3.79
CA PRO A 591 2.97 -18.51 5.06
C PRO A 591 3.60 -19.89 4.81
N ARG A 592 4.45 -20.36 5.72
CA ARG A 592 5.01 -21.72 5.62
C ARG A 592 3.89 -22.76 5.74
N ARG A 593 4.06 -23.90 5.07
CA ARG A 593 2.99 -24.91 4.89
C ARG A 593 2.30 -25.36 6.18
N ASN A 594 3.06 -25.48 7.26
CA ASN A 594 2.57 -25.96 8.56
C ASN A 594 2.52 -24.84 9.61
N SER A 595 2.56 -23.57 9.17
CA SER A 595 2.47 -22.44 10.08
C SER A 595 1.03 -22.21 10.54
N VAL A 596 0.89 -21.80 11.80
CA VAL A 596 -0.36 -21.41 12.45
C VAL A 596 -0.10 -20.11 13.21
N PRO A 597 -1.02 -19.13 13.21
CA PRO A 597 -0.95 -18.03 14.16
C PRO A 597 -1.30 -18.58 15.55
N VAL A 598 -0.67 -18.03 16.58
CA VAL A 598 -0.93 -18.36 17.98
C VAL A 598 -0.99 -17.08 18.81
N GLY A 599 -1.79 -17.12 19.88
CA GLY A 599 -1.80 -16.12 20.95
C GLY A 599 -1.79 -16.83 22.30
N GLY A 600 -1.01 -16.33 23.26
CA GLY A 600 -0.73 -17.06 24.50
C GLY A 600 -1.85 -17.08 25.50
N ALA A 601 -2.80 -16.17 25.33
CA ALA A 601 -3.97 -16.09 26.18
C ALA A 601 -4.86 -17.33 26.16
N ASP A 602 -4.78 -18.16 25.10
CA ASP A 602 -5.47 -19.44 25.04
C ASP A 602 -4.94 -20.47 26.06
N ALA A 603 -3.76 -20.26 26.68
CA ALA A 603 -3.17 -21.15 27.68
C ALA A 603 -4.01 -21.33 28.95
N ASN A 604 -4.72 -20.27 29.33
CA ASN A 604 -5.48 -20.26 30.57
C ASN A 604 -6.92 -20.80 30.40
N VAL A 605 -7.39 -20.99 29.16
CA VAL A 605 -8.75 -21.45 28.86
C VAL A 605 -8.83 -22.97 28.89
N GLN A 606 -9.42 -23.57 29.94
CA GLN A 606 -9.41 -25.03 30.09
C GLN A 606 -10.38 -25.74 29.14
N GLU A 607 -11.56 -25.16 28.91
CA GLU A 607 -12.59 -25.73 28.05
C GLU A 607 -13.47 -24.64 27.46
N LEU A 608 -13.82 -24.75 26.18
CA LEU A 608 -14.83 -23.89 25.58
C LEU A 608 -16.22 -24.35 26.03
N ARG A 609 -16.80 -23.68 27.03
CA ARG A 609 -18.17 -23.90 27.48
C ARG A 609 -19.04 -22.67 27.23
N TYR A 610 -20.07 -22.88 26.42
CA TYR A 610 -21.08 -21.87 26.08
C TYR A 610 -22.47 -22.32 26.56
N ASP A 611 -22.54 -23.05 27.68
CA ASP A 611 -23.78 -23.60 28.26
C ASP A 611 -24.58 -22.54 29.06
N GLY A 612 -24.45 -21.27 28.67
CA GLY A 612 -25.18 -20.13 29.22
C GLY A 612 -24.45 -19.29 30.27
N LYS A 613 -23.19 -19.64 30.59
CA LYS A 613 -22.25 -18.75 31.28
C LYS A 613 -20.85 -18.97 30.73
N ALA A 614 -20.36 -18.06 29.90
CA ALA A 614 -18.93 -17.98 29.59
C ALA A 614 -18.14 -18.10 30.91
N THR A 615 -17.21 -19.04 30.96
CA THR A 615 -16.45 -19.33 32.17
C THR A 615 -15.49 -18.19 32.47
N ALA A 616 -15.09 -18.02 33.74
CA ALA A 616 -14.23 -16.91 34.13
C ALA A 616 -12.88 -16.93 33.41
N ASP A 617 -12.33 -18.13 33.18
CA ASP A 617 -11.10 -18.36 32.42
C ASP A 617 -11.25 -17.99 30.94
N LEU A 618 -12.42 -18.20 30.34
CA LEU A 618 -12.69 -17.79 28.95
C LEU A 618 -12.64 -16.27 28.79
N ALA A 619 -13.31 -15.54 29.71
CA ALA A 619 -13.33 -14.09 29.69
C ALA A 619 -11.95 -13.49 30.04
N GLU A 620 -11.20 -14.12 30.92
CA GLU A 620 -9.82 -13.74 31.25
C GLU A 620 -8.88 -13.94 30.05
N GLY A 621 -8.88 -15.12 29.43
CA GLY A 621 -8.10 -15.38 28.22
C GLY A 621 -8.49 -14.47 27.04
N ALA A 622 -9.77 -14.13 26.89
CA ALA A 622 -10.17 -13.16 25.87
C ALA A 622 -9.61 -11.76 26.13
N ARG A 623 -9.62 -11.29 27.39
CA ARG A 623 -9.01 -10.00 27.75
C ARG A 623 -7.50 -9.98 27.59
N GLU A 624 -6.83 -11.07 27.97
CA GLU A 624 -5.38 -11.22 27.80
C GLU A 624 -4.98 -11.17 26.32
N GLY A 625 -5.68 -11.92 25.46
CA GLY A 625 -5.39 -11.92 24.02
C GLY A 625 -5.73 -10.57 23.38
N ALA A 626 -6.86 -9.98 23.77
CA ALA A 626 -7.30 -8.69 23.27
C ALA A 626 -6.33 -7.55 23.61
N ALA A 627 -5.62 -7.62 24.74
CA ALA A 627 -4.60 -6.63 25.09
C ALA A 627 -3.40 -6.62 24.10
N GLU A 628 -3.23 -7.68 23.33
CA GLU A 628 -2.24 -7.82 22.26
C GLU A 628 -2.88 -7.71 20.85
N GLY A 629 -4.14 -7.28 20.79
CA GLY A 629 -4.92 -7.21 19.55
C GLY A 629 -5.27 -8.57 18.96
N MET A 630 -5.19 -9.65 19.73
CA MET A 630 -5.46 -11.01 19.28
C MET A 630 -6.88 -11.46 19.64
N PRO A 631 -7.63 -12.05 18.70
CA PRO A 631 -8.87 -12.74 19.03
C PRO A 631 -8.56 -14.05 19.77
N LEU A 632 -9.49 -14.53 20.60
CA LEU A 632 -9.32 -15.80 21.29
C LEU A 632 -9.35 -16.97 20.29
N CYS A 633 -8.21 -17.65 20.11
CA CYS A 633 -8.03 -18.59 19.00
C CYS A 633 -8.91 -19.83 19.10
N LYS A 634 -9.14 -20.35 20.30
CA LYS A 634 -10.09 -21.43 20.56
C LYS A 634 -11.50 -21.09 20.04
N LEU A 635 -11.97 -19.86 20.25
CA LEU A 635 -13.28 -19.42 19.76
C LEU A 635 -13.26 -19.24 18.22
N VAL A 636 -12.22 -18.65 17.64
CA VAL A 636 -12.09 -18.53 16.16
C VAL A 636 -12.09 -19.89 15.48
N GLN A 637 -11.37 -20.88 16.03
CA GLN A 637 -11.38 -22.26 15.54
C GLN A 637 -12.78 -22.87 15.59
N TYR A 638 -13.47 -22.74 16.73
CA TYR A 638 -14.83 -23.25 16.92
C TYR A 638 -15.79 -22.67 15.88
N LEU A 639 -15.83 -21.34 15.77
CA LEU A 639 -16.68 -20.62 14.82
C LEU A 639 -16.38 -21.03 13.38
N THR A 640 -15.10 -21.12 13.02
CA THR A 640 -14.68 -21.56 11.69
C THR A 640 -15.19 -22.97 11.40
N ASN A 641 -14.90 -23.94 12.27
CA ASN A 641 -15.29 -25.34 12.07
C ASN A 641 -16.80 -25.53 11.98
N GLU A 642 -17.55 -24.80 12.82
CA GLU A 642 -18.99 -24.81 12.75
C GLU A 642 -19.49 -24.14 11.48
N SER A 643 -18.87 -23.07 11.00
CA SER A 643 -19.32 -22.39 9.79
C SER A 643 -19.13 -23.21 8.50
N LEU A 644 -18.37 -24.30 8.51
CA LEU A 644 -18.09 -25.08 7.29
C LEU A 644 -19.32 -25.85 6.79
N ASP A 645 -19.50 -25.85 5.47
CA ASP A 645 -20.42 -26.75 4.79
C ASP A 645 -19.85 -28.18 4.65
N LYS A 646 -20.63 -29.12 4.10
CA LYS A 646 -20.17 -30.51 3.93
C LYS A 646 -19.03 -30.65 2.92
N GLN A 647 -18.91 -29.76 1.93
CA GLN A 647 -17.86 -29.84 0.90
C GLN A 647 -16.52 -29.38 1.47
N HIS A 648 -16.50 -28.29 2.22
CA HIS A 648 -15.29 -27.71 2.83
C HIS A 648 -14.81 -28.47 4.06
N LYS A 649 -15.68 -29.27 4.71
CA LYS A 649 -15.25 -30.26 5.71
C LYS A 649 -14.28 -31.32 5.16
N HIS A 650 -14.24 -31.54 3.85
CA HIS A 650 -13.34 -32.52 3.23
C HIS A 650 -12.33 -31.90 2.24
N ALA A 651 -12.28 -30.57 2.15
CA ALA A 651 -11.37 -29.86 1.25
C ALA A 651 -9.90 -30.02 1.67
N ILE A 652 -8.99 -29.83 0.70
CA ILE A 652 -7.53 -29.92 0.85
C ILE A 652 -6.96 -28.73 1.67
N THR A 653 -7.82 -27.79 2.09
CA THR A 653 -7.40 -26.61 2.82
C THR A 653 -6.69 -26.99 4.12
N PRO A 654 -5.49 -26.42 4.36
CA PRO A 654 -4.88 -26.50 5.68
C PRO A 654 -5.88 -25.98 6.73
N ARG A 655 -6.06 -26.68 7.85
CA ARG A 655 -6.98 -26.26 8.91
C ARG A 655 -6.24 -25.43 9.97
N TYR A 656 -5.45 -24.47 9.50
CA TYR A 656 -4.55 -23.68 10.33
C TYR A 656 -5.16 -22.31 10.60
N VAL A 657 -6.29 -22.32 11.32
CA VAL A 657 -7.13 -21.13 11.58
C VAL A 657 -6.44 -20.19 12.57
N CYS A 658 -6.22 -20.70 13.76
CA CYS A 658 -5.30 -20.22 14.80
C CYS A 658 -5.06 -21.44 15.70
N ALA A 659 -3.94 -21.59 16.39
CA ALA A 659 -3.67 -22.78 17.21
C ALA A 659 -3.42 -22.46 18.68
N PHE A 660 -3.72 -23.45 19.51
CA PHE A 660 -3.22 -23.55 20.87
C PHE A 660 -2.77 -25.00 21.09
N ASP A 661 -1.53 -25.19 21.52
CA ASP A 661 -0.96 -26.46 21.96
C ASP A 661 -0.14 -26.16 23.23
N GLU A 662 -0.42 -26.88 24.31
CA GLU A 662 0.24 -26.76 25.62
C GLU A 662 1.77 -26.97 25.55
N ASN A 663 2.26 -27.56 24.45
CA ASN A 663 3.69 -27.77 24.19
C ASN A 663 4.36 -26.61 23.44
N ILE A 664 3.61 -25.57 23.04
CA ILE A 664 4.18 -24.33 22.49
C ILE A 664 4.83 -23.58 23.66
N PRO A 665 6.11 -23.14 23.55
CA PRO A 665 6.75 -22.45 24.66
C PRO A 665 6.04 -21.14 25.01
N ALA A 666 5.93 -20.85 26.30
CA ALA A 666 5.17 -19.73 26.87
C ALA A 666 5.65 -18.33 26.43
N GLU A 667 6.81 -18.23 25.80
CA GLU A 667 7.32 -16.98 25.22
C GLU A 667 6.86 -16.70 23.77
N TRP A 668 6.18 -17.67 23.14
CA TRP A 668 5.59 -17.56 21.79
C TRP A 668 4.07 -17.66 21.79
N GLN A 669 3.53 -18.30 22.84
CA GLN A 669 2.27 -17.93 23.43
C GLN A 669 2.40 -16.46 23.85
#